data_AF-A0A919DWN6-F1
#
_entry.id   AF-A0A919DWN6-F1
#
_cell.length_a   1.000
_cell.length_b   1.000
_cell.length_c   1.000
_cell.angle_alpha   90.00
_cell.angle_beta   90.00
_cell.angle_gamma   90.00
#
_symmetry.space_group_name_H-M   'P 1'
#
loop_
_entity.id
_entity.type
_entity.pdbx_description
1 polymer ?
#
loop_
_entity_poly.entity_id
_entity_poly.type
_entity_poly.pdbx_seq_one_letter_code
_entity_poly.pdbx_strand_id
1 'polypeptide(L)'
;MTALEDNSRLTSLPARVPPPGSSREPAAATMAPDPPAATMAPEPPADAGRTAAPASTATAACASPHAAPVPRLSQGLQLLGEYQGSGFTERRYIVRRGDGQVIQLSRLLYLVVAGVDGVRDAEAISHRVSGRYGAEVSTENIVHLVEHKLTPLGITVPFDGDAQEVSAPRSDLLLALRGHKVIFHEAQVARIATALAWLHHPLVVALVLAGAIAMDVWLFAVHGAITPVLQVLEQPLWMLILFALTVASLLFHEFGHASACRYSGAVPGKIGCGIFLIWPSMYTDVTDVYRIGRTGRLRTGLGGVYFNVVFMLALTAGYLLTGQPFFLAAIYLAHFEVLEQLFPVVRLDGYYILGDMAGVPDLYGKVKPILLSMLPGRRQAAAQLVGLKRSARTVVTLWVLTMVPLLLAEAAYVLWNLPRLLATAVRGVKGQCLGTYAAFTDGHIAAGLVAVIGTLMLLCPLAGGAYLAGRLTARLWRAAARASEGRPVVRVALAGAVAAACAVLVTAWVQGLTPQPLPEAAPVTPALQPGRPTPPAPHPSPAHPAVGGVPGQSRLAEGRHPAATGRPTPTTPSPTASGPTQVPGTGTPSPAAERTGAPSTTQAGPTSTTPASDPSPSQSRSGSASPSTSPSGTPSDTSSPSQPPPTSPPPPPSATGPSFPSQS
;
A
#
# COMPACT_ATOMS: atom_id res chain seq x y z
N MET A 1 -5.71 -8.73 9.03
CA MET A 1 -6.81 -9.59 9.49
C MET A 1 -7.59 -10.13 8.30
N THR A 2 -7.40 -11.39 7.87
CA THR A 2 -8.23 -12.02 6.82
C THR A 2 -8.06 -13.55 6.82
N ALA A 3 -8.95 -14.26 7.52
CA ALA A 3 -8.97 -15.74 7.59
C ALA A 3 -10.35 -16.31 8.02
N LEU A 4 -11.46 -15.66 7.62
CA LEU A 4 -12.80 -16.00 8.14
C LEU A 4 -13.90 -15.70 7.10
N GLU A 5 -14.27 -16.70 6.29
CA GLU A 5 -15.47 -16.59 5.43
C GLU A 5 -16.15 -17.92 5.04
N ASP A 6 -15.47 -19.07 5.03
CA ASP A 6 -16.07 -20.36 4.60
C ASP A 6 -16.81 -21.14 5.73
N ASN A 7 -17.08 -20.50 6.88
CA ASN A 7 -17.70 -21.16 8.04
C ASN A 7 -19.19 -20.81 8.28
N SER A 8 -19.84 -20.08 7.36
CA SER A 8 -21.26 -19.74 7.47
C SER A 8 -22.20 -20.83 6.91
N ARG A 9 -21.79 -22.11 6.94
CA ARG A 9 -22.51 -23.23 6.29
C ARG A 9 -23.35 -24.11 7.23
N LEU A 10 -23.14 -24.04 8.55
CA LEU A 10 -23.71 -25.01 9.50
C LEU A 10 -24.54 -24.39 10.66
N THR A 11 -24.68 -23.07 10.73
CA THR A 11 -25.48 -22.39 11.77
C THR A 11 -27.00 -22.40 11.49
N SER A 12 -27.53 -23.51 10.95
CA SER A 12 -28.95 -23.67 10.61
C SER A 12 -29.42 -25.12 10.70
N LEU A 13 -29.41 -25.68 11.91
CA LEU A 13 -30.16 -26.88 12.25
C LEU A 13 -31.59 -26.48 12.67
N PRO A 14 -32.64 -26.90 11.93
CA PRO A 14 -34.02 -26.65 12.36
C PRO A 14 -34.45 -27.69 13.40
N ALA A 15 -34.65 -27.25 14.65
CA ALA A 15 -35.30 -28.09 15.66
C ALA A 15 -36.74 -28.40 15.23
N ARG A 16 -37.07 -29.69 15.03
CA ARG A 16 -38.42 -30.12 14.67
C ARG A 16 -38.82 -31.35 15.47
N VAL A 17 -39.61 -31.13 16.51
CA VAL A 17 -40.18 -32.17 17.37
C VAL A 17 -41.24 -32.96 16.59
N PRO A 18 -41.20 -34.31 16.57
CA PRO A 18 -42.28 -35.13 16.03
C PRO A 18 -43.37 -35.39 17.10
N PRO A 19 -44.66 -35.19 16.81
CA PRO A 19 -45.75 -35.63 17.67
C PRO A 19 -46.03 -37.15 17.51
N PRO A 20 -46.70 -37.80 18.48
CA PRO A 20 -46.85 -39.26 18.49
C PRO A 20 -48.06 -39.79 17.69
N GLY A 21 -47.86 -40.93 17.04
CA GLY A 21 -48.84 -42.03 16.92
C GLY A 21 -50.15 -41.83 16.15
N SER A 22 -50.24 -42.41 14.94
CA SER A 22 -51.50 -42.95 14.41
C SER A 22 -51.23 -44.08 13.40
N SER A 23 -51.95 -45.20 13.53
CA SER A 23 -51.76 -46.44 12.77
C SER A 23 -52.45 -46.47 11.40
N ARG A 24 -51.80 -47.05 10.37
CA ARG A 24 -52.47 -47.83 9.30
C ARG A 24 -51.51 -48.63 8.40
N GLU A 25 -51.74 -49.93 8.33
CA GLU A 25 -51.45 -50.84 7.20
C GLU A 25 -52.49 -50.65 6.06
N PRO A 26 -52.44 -51.33 4.88
CA PRO A 26 -51.66 -52.53 4.48
C PRO A 26 -50.86 -52.30 3.15
N ALA A 27 -50.32 -53.29 2.37
CA ALA A 27 -50.47 -54.75 2.37
C ALA A 27 -49.27 -55.53 1.75
N ALA A 28 -49.07 -56.75 2.26
CA ALA A 28 -48.71 -58.00 1.60
C ALA A 28 -47.74 -58.05 0.37
N ALA A 29 -46.64 -58.79 0.56
CA ALA A 29 -46.10 -59.73 -0.42
C ALA A 29 -45.51 -60.96 0.30
N THR A 30 -45.76 -62.18 -0.20
CA THR A 30 -45.52 -63.44 0.54
C THR A 30 -44.29 -64.20 0.02
N MET A 31 -43.53 -64.85 0.92
CA MET A 31 -43.23 -66.30 0.92
C MET A 31 -41.84 -66.65 1.51
N ALA A 32 -41.83 -67.58 2.46
CA ALA A 32 -40.65 -68.33 2.95
C ALA A 32 -40.86 -69.83 2.66
N PRO A 33 -39.83 -70.70 2.80
CA PRO A 33 -39.64 -71.35 4.12
C PRO A 33 -38.18 -71.70 4.52
N ASP A 34 -37.82 -71.38 5.78
CA ASP A 34 -37.46 -72.26 6.91
C ASP A 34 -36.59 -73.57 6.77
N PRO A 35 -35.97 -74.04 7.88
CA PRO A 35 -34.64 -74.69 7.87
C PRO A 35 -34.67 -76.19 8.25
N PRO A 36 -33.60 -76.80 8.86
CA PRO A 36 -33.56 -76.82 10.33
C PRO A 36 -32.18 -77.00 11.05
N ALA A 37 -32.26 -76.97 12.39
CA ALA A 37 -31.49 -77.75 13.38
C ALA A 37 -30.05 -77.32 13.81
N ALA A 38 -29.68 -77.75 15.04
CA ALA A 38 -28.46 -77.38 15.76
C ALA A 38 -28.06 -78.45 16.82
N THR A 39 -26.90 -78.26 17.47
CA THR A 39 -26.44 -78.85 18.75
C THR A 39 -25.76 -80.23 18.73
N MET A 40 -24.47 -80.29 19.10
CA MET A 40 -23.90 -81.11 20.21
C MET A 40 -22.34 -81.01 20.30
N ALA A 41 -21.78 -81.44 21.44
CA ALA A 41 -20.35 -81.53 21.81
C ALA A 41 -20.15 -82.80 22.69
N PRO A 42 -18.95 -83.20 23.20
CA PRO A 42 -17.60 -82.60 23.16
C PRO A 42 -16.42 -83.59 22.82
N GLU A 43 -15.18 -83.16 23.15
CA GLU A 43 -13.84 -83.83 23.32
C GLU A 43 -13.70 -85.38 23.47
N PRO A 44 -12.50 -86.03 23.31
CA PRO A 44 -11.13 -85.60 23.75
C PRO A 44 -9.94 -85.93 22.76
N PRO A 45 -8.68 -86.34 23.13
CA PRO A 45 -7.50 -85.46 23.07
C PRO A 45 -6.20 -86.04 22.41
N ALA A 46 -5.04 -85.42 22.70
CA ALA A 46 -3.63 -85.71 22.29
C ALA A 46 -3.16 -85.04 20.96
N ASP A 47 -1.87 -84.74 20.73
CA ASP A 47 -0.62 -85.03 21.49
C ASP A 47 0.35 -83.80 21.56
N ALA A 48 1.55 -83.98 22.13
CA ALA A 48 2.40 -82.92 22.69
C ALA A 48 3.34 -82.16 21.72
N GLY A 49 3.71 -80.94 22.12
CA GLY A 49 4.74 -80.10 21.49
C GLY A 49 5.38 -79.09 22.45
N ARG A 50 6.18 -79.57 23.43
CA ARG A 50 6.83 -78.69 24.44
C ARG A 50 8.04 -77.94 23.87
N THR A 51 8.02 -76.61 23.96
CA THR A 51 9.22 -75.77 24.17
C THR A 51 8.96 -74.80 25.32
N ALA A 52 10.02 -74.32 25.98
CA ALA A 52 9.93 -73.75 27.33
C ALA A 52 9.66 -72.23 27.37
N ALA A 53 9.20 -71.79 28.55
CA ALA A 53 8.85 -70.41 28.89
C ALA A 53 10.04 -69.41 28.83
N PRO A 54 9.77 -68.10 28.99
CA PRO A 54 9.67 -67.59 30.36
C PRO A 54 8.29 -67.01 30.70
N ALA A 55 7.91 -67.14 31.97
CA ALA A 55 6.68 -66.55 32.49
C ALA A 55 6.86 -65.03 32.67
N SER A 56 6.37 -64.24 31.72
CA SER A 56 6.05 -62.85 32.00
C SER A 56 4.75 -62.80 32.79
N THR A 57 4.79 -62.29 34.02
CA THR A 57 3.59 -62.12 34.84
C THR A 57 2.74 -61.03 34.20
N ALA A 58 1.74 -61.44 33.41
CA ALA A 58 0.75 -60.56 32.80
C ALA A 58 -0.16 -59.96 33.87
N THR A 59 0.42 -59.03 34.65
CA THR A 59 -0.33 -58.08 35.47
C THR A 59 -1.29 -57.40 34.52
N ALA A 60 -2.59 -57.60 34.74
CA ALA A 60 -3.63 -56.95 33.96
C ALA A 60 -3.56 -55.44 34.26
N ALA A 61 -2.72 -54.74 33.50
CA ALA A 61 -2.64 -53.29 33.54
C ALA A 61 -4.02 -52.76 33.17
N CYS A 62 -4.77 -52.28 34.15
CA CYS A 62 -6.00 -51.56 33.92
C CYS A 62 -5.67 -50.41 32.97
N ALA A 63 -6.07 -50.55 31.70
CA ALA A 63 -5.86 -49.52 30.70
C ALA A 63 -6.49 -48.25 31.26
N SER A 64 -5.64 -47.26 31.58
CA SER A 64 -6.11 -46.00 32.15
C SER A 64 -7.09 -45.40 31.16
N PRO A 65 -8.27 -44.90 31.61
CA PRO A 65 -9.25 -44.34 30.70
C PRO A 65 -8.57 -43.29 29.84
N HIS A 66 -8.72 -43.44 28.52
CA HIS A 66 -7.94 -42.72 27.52
C HIS A 66 -8.01 -41.22 27.81
N ALA A 67 -6.90 -40.61 28.24
CA ALA A 67 -6.91 -39.32 28.91
C ALA A 67 -7.57 -38.27 28.01
N ALA A 68 -8.74 -37.77 28.44
CA ALA A 68 -9.62 -36.99 27.58
C ALA A 68 -8.86 -35.80 26.98
N PRO A 69 -8.94 -35.56 25.65
CA PRO A 69 -8.02 -34.68 24.96
C PRO A 69 -8.12 -33.24 25.49
N VAL A 70 -7.09 -32.81 26.23
CA VAL A 70 -7.02 -31.50 26.87
C VAL A 70 -6.53 -30.46 25.85
N PRO A 71 -7.39 -29.55 25.35
CA PRO A 71 -6.96 -28.53 24.41
C PRO A 71 -6.00 -27.54 25.08
N ARG A 72 -5.03 -27.04 24.32
CA ARG A 72 -4.04 -26.04 24.76
C ARG A 72 -4.05 -24.82 23.86
N LEU A 73 -3.97 -23.64 24.46
CA LEU A 73 -3.82 -22.38 23.73
C LEU A 73 -2.40 -22.25 23.16
N SER A 74 -2.27 -21.54 22.04
CA SER A 74 -0.99 -21.13 21.49
C SER A 74 -0.26 -20.14 22.41
N GLN A 75 1.08 -20.18 22.41
CA GLN A 75 1.89 -19.31 23.25
C GLN A 75 1.70 -17.83 22.89
N GLY A 76 1.72 -16.96 23.90
CA GLY A 76 1.54 -15.51 23.72
C GLY A 76 0.12 -15.05 23.34
N LEU A 77 -0.89 -15.93 23.34
CA LEU A 77 -2.27 -15.55 23.06
C LEU A 77 -2.84 -14.62 24.16
N GLN A 78 -3.32 -13.45 23.76
CA GLN A 78 -3.96 -12.44 24.62
C GLN A 78 -5.44 -12.28 24.27
N LEU A 79 -6.32 -12.38 25.27
CA LEU A 79 -7.75 -12.09 25.13
C LEU A 79 -7.99 -10.59 25.22
N LEU A 80 -8.44 -9.94 24.13
CA LEU A 80 -8.62 -8.49 24.07
C LEU A 80 -10.08 -8.03 24.31
N GLY A 81 -11.04 -8.96 24.40
CA GLY A 81 -12.43 -8.67 24.76
C GLY A 81 -13.36 -8.37 23.58
N GLU A 82 -14.39 -7.56 23.81
CA GLU A 82 -15.40 -7.20 22.79
C GLU A 82 -14.91 -6.10 21.84
N TYR A 83 -15.14 -6.29 20.54
CA TYR A 83 -14.78 -5.34 19.48
C TYR A 83 -15.72 -4.12 19.48
N GLN A 84 -15.29 -3.06 20.15
CA GLN A 84 -16.10 -1.87 20.40
C GLN A 84 -16.50 -1.14 19.12
N GLY A 85 -17.78 -0.76 19.00
CA GLY A 85 -18.33 -0.09 17.82
C GLY A 85 -18.47 -0.98 16.58
N SER A 86 -18.54 -2.30 16.75
CA SER A 86 -18.77 -3.29 15.68
C SER A 86 -19.91 -2.93 14.71
N GLY A 87 -19.64 -3.06 13.40
CA GLY A 87 -20.63 -2.95 12.32
C GLY A 87 -21.52 -4.20 12.15
N PHE A 88 -21.20 -5.28 12.84
CA PHE A 88 -21.98 -6.52 12.83
C PHE A 88 -23.20 -6.41 13.77
N THR A 89 -24.26 -7.14 13.44
CA THR A 89 -25.49 -7.26 14.24
C THR A 89 -25.21 -8.01 15.55
N GLU A 90 -24.35 -9.03 15.49
CA GLU A 90 -23.84 -9.76 16.65
C GLU A 90 -22.61 -9.07 17.25
N ARG A 91 -22.43 -9.22 18.57
CA ARG A 91 -21.19 -8.87 19.27
C ARG A 91 -20.04 -9.74 18.75
N ARG A 92 -18.94 -9.10 18.35
CA ARG A 92 -17.70 -9.75 17.90
C ARG A 92 -16.63 -9.54 18.95
N TYR A 93 -15.76 -10.52 19.11
CA TYR A 93 -14.69 -10.50 20.10
C TYR A 93 -13.33 -10.52 19.40
N ILE A 94 -12.26 -10.12 20.08
CA ILE A 94 -10.91 -10.07 19.54
C ILE A 94 -9.90 -10.76 20.46
N VAL A 95 -8.94 -11.43 19.83
CA VAL A 95 -7.78 -12.04 20.47
C VAL A 95 -6.53 -11.65 19.67
N ARG A 96 -5.38 -11.48 20.34
CA ARG A 96 -4.06 -11.31 19.70
C ARG A 96 -3.26 -12.59 19.89
N ARG A 97 -2.69 -13.15 18.82
CA ARG A 97 -1.76 -14.29 18.86
C ARG A 97 -0.34 -13.79 19.17
N GLY A 98 0.55 -14.69 19.61
CA GLY A 98 1.95 -14.36 19.96
C GLY A 98 2.75 -13.64 18.86
N ASP A 99 2.45 -13.90 17.58
CA ASP A 99 3.05 -13.20 16.44
C ASP A 99 2.50 -11.77 16.19
N GLY A 100 1.76 -11.22 17.15
CA GLY A 100 1.11 -9.90 17.10
C GLY A 100 -0.23 -9.87 16.34
N GLN A 101 -0.56 -10.92 15.57
CA GLN A 101 -1.76 -10.92 14.73
C GLN A 101 -3.05 -10.92 15.57
N VAL A 102 -3.85 -9.87 15.43
CA VAL A 102 -5.23 -9.84 15.96
C VAL A 102 -6.16 -10.69 15.08
N ILE A 103 -7.09 -11.40 15.70
CA ILE A 103 -8.10 -12.25 15.07
C ILE A 103 -9.47 -11.92 15.69
N GLN A 104 -10.51 -11.82 14.85
CA GLN A 104 -11.88 -11.55 15.29
C GLN A 104 -12.68 -12.86 15.38
N LEU A 105 -13.36 -13.08 16.51
CA LEU A 105 -14.12 -14.30 16.82
C LEU A 105 -15.62 -14.01 17.02
N SER A 106 -16.44 -15.06 16.91
CA SER A 106 -17.82 -15.05 17.42
C SER A 106 -17.84 -15.19 18.95
N ARG A 107 -18.98 -14.88 19.59
CA ARG A 107 -19.16 -15.07 21.03
C ARG A 107 -18.88 -16.52 21.46
N LEU A 108 -19.35 -17.51 20.70
CA LEU A 108 -19.12 -18.93 21.00
C LEU A 108 -17.62 -19.28 20.94
N LEU A 109 -16.94 -18.95 19.85
CA LEU A 109 -15.50 -19.23 19.71
C LEU A 109 -14.67 -18.54 20.81
N TYR A 110 -15.00 -17.29 21.16
CA TYR A 110 -14.32 -16.58 22.24
C TYR A 110 -14.57 -17.23 23.62
N LEU A 111 -15.79 -17.72 23.89
CA LEU A 111 -16.10 -18.45 25.13
C LEU A 111 -15.37 -19.80 25.22
N VAL A 112 -15.19 -20.52 24.10
CA VAL A 112 -14.37 -21.73 24.05
C VAL A 112 -12.91 -21.38 24.36
N VAL A 113 -12.32 -20.41 23.67
CA VAL A 113 -10.92 -19.98 23.92
C VAL A 113 -10.72 -19.49 25.36
N ALA A 114 -11.70 -18.82 25.96
CA ALA A 114 -11.68 -18.40 27.37
C ALA A 114 -12.11 -19.51 28.38
N GLY A 115 -12.38 -20.72 27.90
CA GLY A 115 -12.61 -21.94 28.69
C GLY A 115 -11.41 -22.90 28.67
N VAL A 116 -10.65 -22.90 27.58
CA VAL A 116 -9.38 -23.64 27.40
C VAL A 116 -8.28 -23.02 28.26
N ASP A 117 -7.78 -23.77 29.24
CA ASP A 117 -6.65 -23.37 30.09
C ASP A 117 -5.49 -24.39 30.10
N GLY A 118 -5.56 -25.41 29.24
CA GLY A 118 -4.55 -26.48 29.20
C GLY A 118 -4.65 -27.49 30.35
N VAL A 119 -5.71 -27.42 31.16
CA VAL A 119 -5.98 -28.35 32.27
C VAL A 119 -7.34 -29.05 32.12
N ARG A 120 -8.39 -28.35 31.67
CA ARG A 120 -9.71 -28.97 31.44
C ARG A 120 -9.79 -29.75 30.14
N ASP A 121 -10.46 -30.90 30.18
CA ASP A 121 -10.93 -31.65 29.02
C ASP A 121 -12.06 -30.92 28.25
N ALA A 122 -12.44 -31.50 27.11
CA ALA A 122 -13.50 -30.96 26.25
C ALA A 122 -14.91 -30.98 26.89
N GLU A 123 -15.18 -31.85 27.86
CA GLU A 123 -16.50 -32.01 28.51
C GLU A 123 -16.72 -30.92 29.57
N ALA A 124 -15.74 -30.72 30.46
CA ALA A 124 -15.74 -29.63 31.42
C ALA A 124 -15.71 -28.25 30.74
N ILE A 125 -15.12 -28.14 29.55
CA ILE A 125 -15.24 -26.96 28.67
C ILE A 125 -16.66 -26.84 28.10
N SER A 126 -17.24 -27.92 27.57
CA SER A 126 -18.64 -27.98 27.06
C SER A 126 -19.64 -27.44 28.07
N HIS A 127 -19.63 -27.94 29.32
CA HIS A 127 -20.54 -27.52 30.38
C HIS A 127 -20.35 -26.02 30.73
N ARG A 128 -19.09 -25.58 30.89
CA ARG A 128 -18.71 -24.19 31.21
C ARG A 128 -19.06 -23.20 30.09
N VAL A 129 -18.93 -23.62 28.83
CA VAL A 129 -19.28 -22.82 27.65
C VAL A 129 -20.79 -22.74 27.50
N SER A 130 -21.51 -23.85 27.64
CA SER A 130 -22.98 -23.90 27.54
C SER A 130 -23.65 -22.93 28.51
N GLY A 131 -23.30 -22.99 29.80
CA GLY A 131 -23.83 -22.08 30.82
C GLY A 131 -23.46 -20.61 30.62
N ARG A 132 -22.32 -20.30 29.98
CA ARG A 132 -21.91 -18.92 29.65
C ARG A 132 -22.47 -18.41 28.31
N TYR A 133 -22.83 -19.31 27.40
CA TYR A 133 -23.38 -18.99 26.10
C TYR A 133 -24.90 -18.81 26.16
N GLY A 134 -25.59 -19.62 26.97
CA GLY A 134 -27.06 -19.62 27.10
C GLY A 134 -27.76 -20.57 26.12
N ALA A 135 -27.01 -21.54 25.58
CA ALA A 135 -27.51 -22.66 24.78
C ALA A 135 -26.53 -23.83 24.93
N GLU A 136 -27.02 -25.05 24.75
CA GLU A 136 -26.23 -26.28 24.88
C GLU A 136 -25.18 -26.42 23.77
N VAL A 137 -23.97 -26.85 24.14
CA VAL A 137 -22.82 -27.05 23.25
C VAL A 137 -22.13 -28.34 23.66
N SER A 138 -22.41 -29.44 22.96
CA SER A 138 -21.90 -30.77 23.31
C SER A 138 -20.37 -30.90 23.19
N THR A 139 -19.81 -31.95 23.78
CA THR A 139 -18.37 -32.24 23.79
C THR A 139 -17.80 -32.39 22.36
N GLU A 140 -18.53 -33.03 21.45
CA GLU A 140 -18.13 -33.18 20.03
C GLU A 140 -18.09 -31.82 19.32
N ASN A 141 -19.02 -30.91 19.66
CA ASN A 141 -18.99 -29.54 19.16
C ASN A 141 -17.77 -28.78 19.66
N ILE A 142 -17.32 -28.99 20.90
CA ILE A 142 -16.06 -28.40 21.40
C ILE A 142 -14.87 -28.95 20.63
N VAL A 143 -14.74 -30.28 20.46
CA VAL A 143 -13.64 -30.91 19.73
C VAL A 143 -13.59 -30.40 18.28
N HIS A 144 -14.71 -30.44 17.55
CA HIS A 144 -14.78 -29.93 16.18
C HIS A 144 -14.50 -28.41 16.09
N LEU A 145 -14.94 -27.59 17.05
CA LEU A 145 -14.60 -26.16 17.06
C LEU A 145 -13.11 -25.91 17.32
N VAL A 146 -12.46 -26.70 18.19
CA VAL A 146 -11.01 -26.63 18.42
C VAL A 146 -10.27 -27.03 17.13
N GLU A 147 -10.45 -28.28 16.71
CA GLU A 147 -9.70 -28.90 15.60
C GLU A 147 -9.95 -28.22 14.26
N HIS A 148 -11.22 -27.96 13.89
CA HIS A 148 -11.57 -27.47 12.56
C HIS A 148 -11.66 -25.93 12.46
N LYS A 149 -11.57 -25.18 13.58
CA LYS A 149 -11.68 -23.70 13.57
C LYS A 149 -10.59 -22.96 14.37
N LEU A 150 -10.23 -23.39 15.58
CA LEU A 150 -9.24 -22.68 16.40
C LEU A 150 -7.79 -23.07 16.04
N THR A 151 -7.54 -24.35 15.78
CA THR A 151 -6.21 -24.85 15.39
C THR A 151 -5.77 -24.32 14.00
N PRO A 152 -6.63 -24.26 12.95
CA PRO A 152 -6.26 -23.68 11.66
C PRO A 152 -6.05 -22.15 11.69
N LEU A 153 -6.52 -21.48 12.75
CA LEU A 153 -6.23 -20.07 13.02
C LEU A 153 -4.95 -19.87 13.87
N GLY A 154 -4.32 -20.96 14.32
CA GLY A 154 -3.17 -20.94 15.22
C GLY A 154 -3.53 -20.38 16.61
N ILE A 155 -4.77 -20.59 17.07
CA ILE A 155 -5.25 -20.16 18.40
C ILE A 155 -5.04 -21.29 19.42
N THR A 156 -5.23 -22.54 19.00
CA THR A 156 -4.96 -23.76 19.76
C THR A 156 -3.87 -24.59 19.10
N VAL A 157 -3.15 -25.39 19.91
CA VAL A 157 -2.19 -26.41 19.44
C VAL A 157 -2.98 -27.67 19.02
N PRO A 158 -2.55 -28.43 17.99
CA PRO A 158 -3.11 -29.76 17.70
C PRO A 158 -2.95 -30.69 18.91
N PHE A 159 -3.86 -31.65 19.10
CA PHE A 159 -3.80 -32.57 20.24
C PHE A 159 -2.55 -33.47 20.22
N ASP A 160 -2.07 -33.83 19.03
CA ASP A 160 -0.88 -34.68 18.80
C ASP A 160 0.40 -33.87 18.45
N GLY A 161 0.36 -32.53 18.62
CA GLY A 161 1.42 -31.63 18.16
C GLY A 161 2.26 -31.02 19.27
N ASP A 162 3.56 -30.84 19.02
CA ASP A 162 4.45 -30.08 19.89
C ASP A 162 3.95 -28.64 20.11
N ALA A 163 4.21 -28.10 21.30
CA ALA A 163 3.69 -26.80 21.76
C ALA A 163 4.34 -25.56 21.09
N GLN A 164 4.98 -25.75 19.93
CA GLN A 164 5.86 -24.78 19.29
C GLN A 164 5.26 -24.25 17.98
N GLU A 165 4.58 -23.11 18.11
CA GLU A 165 4.13 -22.20 17.04
C GLU A 165 3.47 -22.83 15.80
N VAL A 166 2.14 -23.02 15.86
CA VAL A 166 1.31 -23.26 14.67
C VAL A 166 1.39 -22.07 13.70
N SER A 167 2.24 -22.17 12.69
CA SER A 167 2.40 -21.18 11.61
C SER A 167 1.18 -21.13 10.68
N ALA A 168 0.06 -20.62 11.20
CA ALA A 168 -1.18 -20.46 10.46
C ALA A 168 -1.01 -19.50 9.25
N PRO A 169 -1.74 -19.70 8.13
CA PRO A 169 -1.46 -18.99 6.89
C PRO A 169 -1.59 -17.46 6.99
N ARG A 170 -0.47 -16.74 6.87
CA ARG A 170 -0.48 -15.33 6.49
C ARG A 170 -0.92 -15.21 5.03
N SER A 171 -1.94 -14.41 4.76
CA SER A 171 -2.45 -14.23 3.40
C SER A 171 -1.48 -13.40 2.54
N ASP A 172 -0.79 -14.02 1.55
CA ASP A 172 0.01 -13.32 0.51
C ASP A 172 -0.92 -12.55 -0.44
N LEU A 173 -1.44 -11.45 0.09
CA LEU A 173 -2.19 -10.45 -0.63
C LEU A 173 -1.24 -9.74 -1.62
N LEU A 174 -1.78 -9.26 -2.74
CA LEU A 174 -1.03 -8.38 -3.64
C LEU A 174 -0.53 -7.13 -2.89
N LEU A 175 -1.36 -6.66 -1.96
CA LEU A 175 -1.24 -5.46 -1.13
C LEU A 175 -0.59 -5.77 0.23
N ALA A 176 0.38 -6.68 0.27
CA ALA A 176 1.21 -6.93 1.44
C ALA A 176 2.56 -6.21 1.25
N LEU A 177 2.98 -5.44 2.24
CA LEU A 177 4.29 -4.77 2.25
C LEU A 177 5.41 -5.81 2.23
N ARG A 178 6.39 -5.65 1.34
CA ARG A 178 7.52 -6.59 1.16
C ARG A 178 8.84 -5.92 1.52
N GLY A 179 9.83 -6.72 1.95
CA GLY A 179 11.15 -6.22 2.34
C GLY A 179 11.08 -5.28 3.56
N HIS A 180 10.41 -5.69 4.63
CA HIS A 180 10.22 -4.84 5.81
C HIS A 180 11.55 -4.56 6.53
N LYS A 181 11.85 -3.29 6.77
CA LYS A 181 12.95 -2.83 7.62
C LYS A 181 12.38 -1.95 8.73
N VAL A 182 12.72 -2.24 9.98
CA VAL A 182 12.37 -1.36 11.11
C VAL A 182 13.28 -0.12 11.06
N ILE A 183 12.69 1.06 11.21
CA ILE A 183 13.42 2.34 11.32
C ILE A 183 13.44 2.79 12.78
N PHE A 184 12.28 2.74 13.45
CA PHE A 184 12.13 3.08 14.86
C PHE A 184 11.52 1.90 15.63
N HIS A 185 12.22 1.46 16.67
CA HIS A 185 11.73 0.46 17.61
C HIS A 185 10.64 1.05 18.53
N GLU A 186 9.84 0.17 19.12
CA GLU A 186 8.67 0.51 19.94
C GLU A 186 8.99 1.52 21.06
N ALA A 187 10.13 1.38 21.73
CA ALA A 187 10.59 2.32 22.78
C ALA A 187 11.08 3.69 22.26
N GLN A 188 11.36 3.83 20.95
CA GLN A 188 11.58 5.14 20.31
C GLN A 188 10.23 5.74 19.89
N VAL A 189 9.39 4.95 19.22
CA VAL A 189 8.06 5.38 18.75
C VAL A 189 7.19 5.81 19.93
N ALA A 190 7.14 5.06 21.02
CA ALA A 190 6.35 5.41 22.20
C ALA A 190 6.78 6.74 22.86
N ARG A 191 8.07 7.10 22.80
CA ARG A 191 8.57 8.41 23.26
C ARG A 191 8.14 9.53 22.32
N ILE A 192 8.38 9.38 21.01
CA ILE A 192 7.99 10.34 19.97
C ILE A 192 6.46 10.57 19.99
N ALA A 193 5.68 9.49 20.01
CA ALA A 193 4.23 9.50 20.08
C ALA A 193 3.69 10.17 21.36
N THR A 194 4.35 10.00 22.50
CA THR A 194 3.97 10.67 23.76
C THR A 194 4.32 12.16 23.72
N ALA A 195 5.50 12.52 23.19
CA ALA A 195 5.92 13.92 23.02
C ALA A 195 5.06 14.70 22.02
N LEU A 196 4.44 14.02 21.05
CA LEU A 196 3.56 14.60 20.03
C LEU A 196 2.05 14.45 20.36
N ALA A 197 1.69 13.75 21.45
CA ALA A 197 0.30 13.47 21.79
C ALA A 197 -0.54 14.74 22.06
N TRP A 198 0.07 15.84 22.50
CA TRP A 198 -0.62 17.10 22.78
C TRP A 198 -1.24 17.76 21.54
N LEU A 199 -0.72 17.47 20.33
CA LEU A 199 -1.26 17.96 19.07
C LEU A 199 -2.70 17.46 18.80
N HIS A 200 -3.10 16.36 19.44
CA HIS A 200 -4.44 15.76 19.35
C HIS A 200 -5.44 16.34 20.36
N HIS A 201 -5.03 17.30 21.18
CA HIS A 201 -5.93 18.05 22.06
C HIS A 201 -6.92 18.88 21.23
N PRO A 202 -8.23 18.86 21.50
CA PRO A 202 -9.25 19.40 20.58
C PRO A 202 -9.06 20.88 20.22
N LEU A 203 -8.56 21.72 21.13
CA LEU A 203 -8.24 23.12 20.85
C LEU A 203 -7.06 23.26 19.86
N VAL A 204 -6.04 22.40 19.96
CA VAL A 204 -4.88 22.42 19.05
C VAL A 204 -5.29 21.91 17.67
N VAL A 205 -6.09 20.84 17.61
CA VAL A 205 -6.68 20.36 16.35
C VAL A 205 -7.53 21.45 15.68
N ALA A 206 -8.35 22.18 16.44
CA ALA A 206 -9.14 23.29 15.90
C ALA A 206 -8.26 24.43 15.35
N LEU A 207 -7.19 24.80 16.05
CA LEU A 207 -6.24 25.83 15.58
C LEU A 207 -5.46 25.37 14.33
N VAL A 208 -5.04 24.10 14.26
CA VAL A 208 -4.37 23.54 13.08
C VAL A 208 -5.32 23.51 11.87
N LEU A 209 -6.58 23.11 12.05
CA LEU A 209 -7.57 23.11 10.97
C LEU A 209 -7.95 24.52 10.51
N ALA A 210 -8.06 25.50 11.43
CA ALA A 210 -8.26 26.90 11.07
C ALA A 210 -7.04 27.48 10.34
N GLY A 211 -5.82 27.14 10.79
CA GLY A 211 -4.57 27.48 10.12
C GLY A 211 -4.47 26.88 8.72
N ALA A 212 -4.91 25.64 8.54
CA ALA A 212 -4.96 24.97 7.23
C ALA A 212 -5.90 25.70 6.27
N ILE A 213 -7.13 26.03 6.70
CA ILE A 213 -8.07 26.79 5.88
C ILE A 213 -7.48 28.17 5.49
N ALA A 214 -6.80 28.85 6.41
CA ALA A 214 -6.13 30.12 6.12
C ALA A 214 -4.95 29.96 5.14
N MET A 215 -4.14 28.91 5.31
CA MET A 215 -3.05 28.53 4.42
C MET A 215 -3.57 28.23 3.01
N ASP A 216 -4.62 27.42 2.87
CA ASP A 216 -5.19 27.01 1.59
C ASP A 216 -5.77 28.22 0.84
N VAL A 217 -6.56 29.06 1.53
CA VAL A 217 -7.11 30.30 0.96
C VAL A 217 -5.99 31.22 0.46
N TRP A 218 -4.93 31.43 1.25
CA TRP A 218 -3.77 32.21 0.85
C TRP A 218 -3.03 31.60 -0.36
N LEU A 219 -2.71 30.31 -0.29
CA LEU A 219 -1.94 29.56 -1.28
C LEU A 219 -2.64 29.51 -2.66
N PHE A 220 -3.95 29.27 -2.68
CA PHE A 220 -4.72 29.17 -3.93
C PHE A 220 -5.19 30.53 -4.47
N ALA A 221 -5.38 31.55 -3.62
CA ALA A 221 -5.75 32.90 -4.09
C ALA A 221 -4.57 33.78 -4.50
N VAL A 222 -3.38 33.59 -3.92
CA VAL A 222 -2.21 34.46 -4.15
C VAL A 222 -1.20 33.84 -5.13
N HIS A 223 -0.81 32.58 -4.94
CA HIS A 223 0.31 31.97 -5.69
C HIS A 223 -0.15 31.14 -6.90
N GLY A 224 -1.22 30.37 -6.74
CA GLY A 224 -1.75 29.49 -7.77
C GLY A 224 -0.91 28.22 -8.01
N ALA A 225 -1.59 27.11 -8.33
CA ALA A 225 -1.03 25.76 -8.24
C ALA A 225 0.16 25.43 -9.16
N ILE A 226 0.36 26.18 -10.25
CA ILE A 226 1.27 25.77 -11.33
C ILE A 226 2.66 26.42 -11.21
N THR A 227 2.73 27.72 -10.93
CA THR A 227 3.97 28.51 -11.04
C THR A 227 5.10 27.99 -10.13
N PRO A 228 4.88 27.70 -8.83
CA PRO A 228 5.96 27.23 -7.96
C PRO A 228 6.43 25.80 -8.30
N VAL A 229 5.54 24.98 -8.86
CA VAL A 229 5.89 23.62 -9.31
C VAL A 229 6.81 23.67 -10.52
N LEU A 230 6.52 24.53 -11.51
CA LEU A 230 7.40 24.72 -12.67
C LEU A 230 8.78 25.25 -12.27
N GLN A 231 8.84 26.24 -11.37
CA GLN A 231 10.10 26.80 -10.85
C GLN A 231 11.01 25.73 -10.21
N VAL A 232 10.43 24.76 -9.49
CA VAL A 232 11.20 23.65 -8.92
C VAL A 232 11.68 22.66 -10.00
N LEU A 233 10.87 22.40 -11.03
CA LEU A 233 11.27 21.53 -12.14
C LEU A 233 12.41 22.12 -12.98
N GLU A 234 12.61 23.43 -12.99
CA GLU A 234 13.75 24.07 -13.66
C GLU A 234 15.08 23.92 -12.89
N GLN A 235 15.06 23.63 -11.57
CA GLN A 235 16.26 23.61 -10.73
C GLN A 235 16.50 22.25 -10.05
N PRO A 236 17.50 21.46 -10.48
CA PRO A 236 17.78 20.13 -9.92
C PRO A 236 18.03 20.09 -8.40
N LEU A 237 18.61 21.14 -7.83
CA LEU A 237 18.82 21.24 -6.38
C LEU A 237 17.48 21.40 -5.63
N TRP A 238 16.55 22.20 -6.15
CA TRP A 238 15.21 22.34 -5.58
C TRP A 238 14.40 21.05 -5.72
N MET A 239 14.58 20.28 -6.80
CA MET A 239 13.98 18.94 -6.92
C MET A 239 14.50 17.97 -5.84
N LEU A 240 15.80 18.00 -5.54
CA LEU A 240 16.39 17.17 -4.47
C LEU A 240 15.89 17.59 -3.07
N ILE A 241 15.73 18.89 -2.83
CA ILE A 241 15.13 19.42 -1.59
C ILE A 241 13.65 19.02 -1.49
N LEU A 242 12.86 19.16 -2.57
CA LEU A 242 11.47 18.73 -2.62
C LEU A 242 11.32 17.23 -2.33
N PHE A 243 12.18 16.39 -2.91
CA PHE A 243 12.22 14.96 -2.61
C PHE A 243 12.54 14.67 -1.14
N ALA A 244 13.51 15.37 -0.54
CA ALA A 244 13.80 15.26 0.89
C ALA A 244 12.62 15.70 1.77
N LEU A 245 11.90 16.76 1.40
CA LEU A 245 10.69 17.22 2.10
C LEU A 245 9.53 16.22 1.97
N THR A 246 9.37 15.57 0.80
CA THR A 246 8.41 14.47 0.58
C THR A 246 8.72 13.28 1.50
N VAL A 247 9.98 12.85 1.55
CA VAL A 247 10.40 11.74 2.44
C VAL A 247 10.24 12.11 3.93
N ALA A 248 10.42 13.39 4.29
CA ALA A 248 10.13 13.89 5.63
C ALA A 248 8.62 13.92 5.94
N SER A 249 7.77 14.33 4.99
CA SER A 249 6.30 14.27 5.09
C SER A 249 5.83 12.85 5.39
N LEU A 250 6.29 11.87 4.58
CA LEU A 250 5.98 10.45 4.76
C LEU A 250 6.40 9.89 6.12
N LEU A 251 7.50 10.37 6.73
CA LEU A 251 7.88 9.96 8.09
C LEU A 251 7.02 10.67 9.16
N PHE A 252 6.68 11.94 8.95
CA PHE A 252 5.88 12.71 9.89
C PHE A 252 4.42 12.21 9.95
N HIS A 253 3.89 11.75 8.82
CA HIS A 253 2.65 10.98 8.68
C HIS A 253 2.59 9.79 9.66
N GLU A 254 3.65 8.97 9.70
CA GLU A 254 3.72 7.82 10.61
C GLU A 254 3.76 8.23 12.09
N PHE A 255 4.46 9.32 12.42
CA PHE A 255 4.39 9.91 13.76
C PHE A 255 2.98 10.42 14.12
N GLY A 256 2.18 10.80 13.12
CA GLY A 256 0.76 11.12 13.26
C GLY A 256 -0.08 9.93 13.71
N HIS A 257 0.04 8.78 13.04
CA HIS A 257 -0.62 7.54 13.49
C HIS A 257 -0.16 7.11 14.88
N ALA A 258 1.14 7.14 15.14
CA ALA A 258 1.70 6.73 16.43
C ALA A 258 1.22 7.62 17.58
N SER A 259 1.24 8.94 17.41
CA SER A 259 0.77 9.91 18.41
C SER A 259 -0.75 9.86 18.60
N ALA A 260 -1.53 9.69 17.53
CA ALA A 260 -2.98 9.51 17.60
C ALA A 260 -3.39 8.22 18.32
N CYS A 261 -2.68 7.12 18.08
CA CYS A 261 -2.82 5.85 18.77
C CYS A 261 -2.57 6.02 20.28
N ARG A 262 -1.44 6.68 20.63
CA ARG A 262 -1.02 6.96 22.00
C ARG A 262 -2.01 7.85 22.75
N TYR A 263 -2.44 8.96 22.14
CA TYR A 263 -3.44 9.87 22.71
C TYR A 263 -4.80 9.20 22.90
N SER A 264 -5.13 8.22 22.04
CA SER A 264 -6.39 7.46 22.13
C SER A 264 -6.35 6.32 23.16
N GLY A 265 -5.26 6.16 23.92
CA GLY A 265 -5.12 5.18 25.00
C GLY A 265 -4.64 3.78 24.56
N ALA A 266 -4.21 3.62 23.31
CA ALA A 266 -3.59 2.40 22.82
C ALA A 266 -2.05 2.52 22.81
N VAL A 267 -1.35 1.40 22.65
CA VAL A 267 0.12 1.37 22.58
C VAL A 267 0.57 1.36 21.11
N PRO A 268 1.28 2.39 20.60
CA PRO A 268 1.88 2.32 19.27
C PRO A 268 3.08 1.37 19.27
N GLY A 269 3.19 0.54 18.23
CA GLY A 269 4.30 -0.37 18.02
C GLY A 269 5.47 0.30 17.30
N LYS A 270 6.13 -0.45 16.41
CA LYS A 270 7.30 -0.01 15.63
C LYS A 270 6.90 0.76 14.36
N ILE A 271 7.80 1.61 13.89
CA ILE A 271 7.72 2.26 12.56
C ILE A 271 8.80 1.65 11.67
N GLY A 272 8.44 1.32 10.44
CA GLY A 272 9.36 0.77 9.45
C GLY A 272 9.08 1.26 8.04
N CYS A 273 9.82 0.72 7.08
CA CYS A 273 9.57 0.88 5.66
C CYS A 273 9.60 -0.47 4.93
N GLY A 274 9.12 -0.46 3.70
CA GLY A 274 9.21 -1.57 2.76
C GLY A 274 8.75 -1.14 1.37
N ILE A 275 8.50 -2.11 0.50
CA ILE A 275 7.96 -1.90 -0.85
C ILE A 275 6.50 -2.32 -0.85
N PHE A 276 5.61 -1.35 -1.10
CA PHE A 276 4.18 -1.56 -1.24
C PHE A 276 3.81 -1.57 -2.74
N LEU A 277 3.39 -2.74 -3.24
CA LEU A 277 3.29 -3.08 -4.67
C LEU A 277 4.61 -2.90 -5.43
N ILE A 278 4.97 -1.66 -5.73
CA ILE A 278 6.15 -1.22 -6.50
C ILE A 278 6.82 0.03 -5.91
N TRP A 279 6.15 0.73 -5.00
CA TRP A 279 6.61 2.00 -4.42
C TRP A 279 7.22 1.78 -3.03
N PRO A 280 8.21 2.58 -2.61
CA PRO A 280 8.60 2.62 -1.21
C PRO A 280 7.47 3.20 -0.37
N SER A 281 7.10 2.55 0.73
CA SER A 281 6.21 3.13 1.75
C SER A 281 6.79 2.94 3.14
N MET A 282 6.41 3.84 4.05
CA MET A 282 6.56 3.60 5.49
C MET A 282 5.34 2.84 6.02
N TYR A 283 5.40 2.45 7.30
CA TYR A 283 4.24 1.95 8.06
C TYR A 283 4.46 2.08 9.57
N THR A 284 3.39 2.37 10.31
CA THR A 284 3.30 2.28 11.77
C THR A 284 2.50 1.06 12.18
N ASP A 285 3.01 0.27 13.12
CA ASP A 285 2.20 -0.76 13.77
C ASP A 285 1.23 -0.14 14.80
N VAL A 286 0.00 0.12 14.38
CA VAL A 286 -1.12 0.55 15.25
C VAL A 286 -2.09 -0.60 15.57
N THR A 287 -1.66 -1.86 15.46
CA THR A 287 -2.51 -3.06 15.69
C THR A 287 -3.17 -3.09 17.06
N ASP A 288 -2.61 -2.39 18.04
CA ASP A 288 -3.19 -2.26 19.38
C ASP A 288 -4.50 -1.47 19.43
N VAL A 289 -4.74 -0.60 18.45
CA VAL A 289 -5.92 0.28 18.39
C VAL A 289 -7.24 -0.50 18.32
N TYR A 290 -7.23 -1.77 17.92
CA TYR A 290 -8.44 -2.60 17.93
C TYR A 290 -9.01 -2.86 19.32
N ARG A 291 -8.23 -2.66 20.41
CA ARG A 291 -8.74 -2.76 21.80
C ARG A 291 -9.63 -1.57 22.21
N ILE A 292 -9.52 -0.42 21.54
CA ILE A 292 -10.21 0.82 21.92
C ILE A 292 -11.46 1.10 21.05
N GLY A 293 -12.30 2.03 21.53
CA GLY A 293 -13.54 2.42 20.88
C GLY A 293 -13.34 3.08 19.49
N ARG A 294 -14.38 2.99 18.65
CA ARG A 294 -14.40 3.47 17.25
C ARG A 294 -13.83 4.88 17.07
N THR A 295 -14.14 5.83 17.97
CA THR A 295 -13.61 7.20 17.91
C THR A 295 -12.08 7.26 18.02
N GLY A 296 -11.47 6.41 18.85
CA GLY A 296 -10.01 6.33 18.98
C GLY A 296 -9.35 5.70 17.74
N ARG A 297 -9.99 4.68 17.15
CA ARG A 297 -9.51 4.07 15.91
C ARG A 297 -9.60 5.02 14.72
N LEU A 298 -10.72 5.75 14.58
CA LEU A 298 -10.88 6.81 13.59
C LEU A 298 -9.86 7.95 13.77
N ARG A 299 -9.58 8.39 15.00
CA ARG A 299 -8.51 9.36 15.27
C ARG A 299 -7.15 8.82 14.83
N THR A 300 -6.88 7.55 15.08
CA THR A 300 -5.61 6.90 14.70
C THR A 300 -5.46 6.78 13.18
N GLY A 301 -6.52 6.39 12.47
CA GLY A 301 -6.54 6.36 11.00
C GLY A 301 -6.41 7.75 10.38
N LEU A 302 -7.04 8.77 10.94
CA LEU A 302 -6.87 10.17 10.51
C LEU A 302 -5.54 10.80 10.98
N GLY A 303 -4.75 10.09 11.80
CA GLY A 303 -3.55 10.63 12.46
C GLY A 303 -2.46 11.05 11.47
N GLY A 304 -2.21 10.23 10.43
CA GLY A 304 -1.23 10.54 9.39
C GLY A 304 -1.65 11.72 8.54
N VAL A 305 -2.86 11.70 7.99
CA VAL A 305 -3.44 12.83 7.24
C VAL A 305 -3.42 14.14 8.03
N TYR A 306 -3.74 14.11 9.33
CA TYR A 306 -3.63 15.28 10.21
C TYR A 306 -2.18 15.78 10.36
N PHE A 307 -1.20 14.87 10.39
CA PHE A 307 0.21 15.25 10.47
C PHE A 307 0.77 15.79 9.15
N ASN A 308 0.27 15.35 7.99
CA ASN A 308 0.56 16.04 6.71
C ASN A 308 0.11 17.50 6.77
N VAL A 309 -1.05 17.80 7.36
CA VAL A 309 -1.53 19.19 7.54
C VAL A 309 -0.63 19.98 8.50
N VAL A 310 -0.23 19.39 9.64
CA VAL A 310 0.75 20.01 10.56
C VAL A 310 2.09 20.28 9.85
N PHE A 311 2.54 19.37 8.99
CA PHE A 311 3.76 19.53 8.19
C PHE A 311 3.60 20.66 7.15
N MET A 312 2.47 20.75 6.45
CA MET A 312 2.20 21.85 5.50
C MET A 312 2.20 23.23 6.18
N LEU A 313 1.70 23.35 7.42
CA LEU A 313 1.83 24.59 8.19
C LEU A 313 3.29 24.92 8.54
N ALA A 314 4.12 23.92 8.84
CA ALA A 314 5.55 24.11 9.07
C ALA A 314 6.30 24.51 7.77
N LEU A 315 5.93 23.93 6.62
CA LEU A 315 6.43 24.35 5.30
C LEU A 315 6.00 25.79 4.98
N THR A 316 4.79 26.20 5.35
CA THR A 316 4.27 27.57 5.16
C THR A 316 5.06 28.56 6.02
N ALA A 317 5.35 28.23 7.28
CA ALA A 317 6.26 29.04 8.10
C ALA A 317 7.67 29.12 7.49
N GLY A 318 8.20 28.01 6.96
CA GLY A 318 9.45 27.98 6.21
C GLY A 318 9.45 28.90 4.98
N TYR A 319 8.36 28.92 4.21
CA TYR A 319 8.18 29.85 3.11
C TYR A 319 8.15 31.31 3.58
N LEU A 320 7.32 31.64 4.56
CA LEU A 320 7.17 33.02 5.06
C LEU A 320 8.47 33.59 5.64
N LEU A 321 9.37 32.74 6.15
CA LEU A 321 10.69 33.13 6.65
C LEU A 321 11.79 33.24 5.58
N THR A 322 11.59 32.69 4.36
CA THR A 322 12.69 32.52 3.39
C THR A 322 12.36 32.87 1.94
N GLY A 323 11.09 32.97 1.57
CA GLY A 323 10.59 33.19 0.20
C GLY A 323 10.83 32.02 -0.77
N GLN A 324 11.38 30.88 -0.33
CA GLN A 324 11.88 29.84 -1.24
C GLN A 324 10.75 29.01 -1.88
N PRO A 325 10.67 28.92 -3.23
CA PRO A 325 9.51 28.33 -3.91
C PRO A 325 9.35 26.82 -3.69
N PHE A 326 10.43 26.10 -3.32
CA PHE A 326 10.35 24.67 -3.01
C PHE A 326 9.43 24.35 -1.82
N PHE A 327 9.21 25.28 -0.89
CA PHE A 327 8.22 25.10 0.18
C PHE A 327 6.79 25.08 -0.37
N LEU A 328 6.45 25.96 -1.32
CA LEU A 328 5.13 25.98 -1.96
C LEU A 328 4.89 24.71 -2.79
N ALA A 329 5.89 24.29 -3.56
CA ALA A 329 5.83 23.02 -4.31
C ALA A 329 5.66 21.81 -3.38
N ALA A 330 6.31 21.81 -2.21
CA ALA A 330 6.13 20.77 -1.20
C ALA A 330 4.74 20.79 -0.56
N ILE A 331 4.12 21.96 -0.34
CA ILE A 331 2.74 22.06 0.15
C ILE A 331 1.74 21.54 -0.89
N TYR A 332 1.92 21.87 -2.17
CA TYR A 332 1.08 21.29 -3.24
C TYR A 332 1.28 19.77 -3.38
N LEU A 333 2.51 19.26 -3.22
CA LEU A 333 2.76 17.81 -3.25
C LEU A 333 2.14 17.10 -2.03
N ALA A 334 2.23 17.68 -0.84
CA ALA A 334 1.60 17.17 0.37
C ALA A 334 0.05 17.18 0.30
N HIS A 335 -0.57 18.09 -0.48
CA HIS A 335 -1.99 17.99 -0.83
C HIS A 335 -2.29 16.74 -1.66
N PHE A 336 -1.46 16.41 -2.66
CA PHE A 336 -1.61 15.17 -3.43
C PHE A 336 -1.37 13.92 -2.56
N GLU A 337 -0.41 13.94 -1.63
CA GLU A 337 -0.21 12.87 -0.64
C GLU A 337 -1.46 12.65 0.23
N VAL A 338 -2.10 13.73 0.71
CA VAL A 338 -3.36 13.66 1.49
C VAL A 338 -4.50 13.08 0.65
N LEU A 339 -4.64 13.50 -0.61
CA LEU A 339 -5.68 12.99 -1.52
C LEU A 339 -5.47 11.50 -1.86
N GLU A 340 -4.22 11.07 -2.09
CA GLU A 340 -3.87 9.67 -2.32
C GLU A 340 -4.18 8.82 -1.07
N GLN A 341 -3.72 9.23 0.11
CA GLN A 341 -3.95 8.49 1.35
C GLN A 341 -5.43 8.34 1.69
N LEU A 342 -6.25 9.37 1.43
CA LEU A 342 -7.70 9.30 1.64
C LEU A 342 -8.45 8.47 0.58
N PHE A 343 -7.81 8.03 -0.51
CA PHE A 343 -8.47 7.33 -1.62
C PHE A 343 -8.73 5.84 -1.28
N PRO A 344 -10.00 5.41 -1.07
CA PRO A 344 -10.30 4.13 -0.42
C PRO A 344 -10.27 2.92 -1.38
N VAL A 345 -9.52 3.00 -2.48
CA VAL A 345 -9.35 1.94 -3.49
C VAL A 345 -8.31 0.91 -3.05
N VAL A 346 -7.23 1.39 -2.43
CA VAL A 346 -6.04 0.62 -2.04
C VAL A 346 -5.97 0.55 -0.51
N ARG A 347 -5.07 -0.27 0.08
CA ARG A 347 -4.86 -0.37 1.55
C ARG A 347 -4.09 0.81 2.14
N LEU A 348 -4.54 2.02 1.81
CA LEU A 348 -4.13 3.30 2.35
C LEU A 348 -5.08 3.72 3.48
N ASP A 349 -4.84 4.86 4.11
CA ASP A 349 -5.63 5.38 5.24
C ASP A 349 -7.14 5.37 4.98
N GLY A 350 -7.58 5.87 3.83
CA GLY A 350 -9.00 5.98 3.46
C GLY A 350 -9.74 4.65 3.52
N TYR A 351 -9.07 3.53 3.21
CA TYR A 351 -9.64 2.20 3.35
C TYR A 351 -9.86 1.80 4.81
N TYR A 352 -8.88 2.07 5.69
CA TYR A 352 -8.98 1.72 7.11
C TYR A 352 -9.95 2.65 7.85
N ILE A 353 -9.91 3.95 7.56
CA ILE A 353 -10.88 4.95 8.04
C ILE A 353 -12.30 4.52 7.65
N LEU A 354 -12.53 4.17 6.38
CA LEU A 354 -13.84 3.70 5.92
C LEU A 354 -14.25 2.37 6.57
N GLY A 355 -13.30 1.46 6.78
CA GLY A 355 -13.49 0.21 7.53
C GLY A 355 -13.97 0.47 8.96
N ASP A 356 -13.36 1.42 9.66
CA ASP A 356 -13.78 1.81 11.02
C ASP A 356 -15.02 2.72 11.05
N MET A 357 -15.31 3.45 9.98
CA MET A 357 -16.60 4.12 9.81
C MET A 357 -17.72 3.10 9.65
N ALA A 358 -17.52 2.02 8.89
CA ALA A 358 -18.46 0.91 8.78
C ALA A 358 -18.48 -0.01 10.03
N GLY A 359 -17.39 -0.02 10.81
CA GLY A 359 -17.16 -0.98 11.90
C GLY A 359 -16.82 -2.40 11.41
N VAL A 360 -16.26 -2.52 10.20
CA VAL A 360 -15.96 -3.77 9.49
C VAL A 360 -14.48 -3.76 9.06
N PRO A 361 -13.57 -4.47 9.78
CA PRO A 361 -12.11 -4.37 9.54
C PRO A 361 -11.59 -4.89 8.19
N ASP A 362 -12.38 -5.67 7.44
CA ASP A 362 -12.05 -6.09 6.08
C ASP A 362 -13.24 -5.87 5.16
N LEU A 363 -13.12 -4.84 4.32
CA LEU A 363 -14.09 -4.51 3.28
C LEU A 363 -13.91 -5.40 2.04
N TYR A 364 -12.69 -5.88 1.75
CA TYR A 364 -12.39 -6.60 0.51
C TYR A 364 -13.05 -7.98 0.47
N GLY A 365 -13.08 -8.71 1.59
CA GLY A 365 -13.83 -9.96 1.70
C GLY A 365 -15.31 -9.77 1.34
N LYS A 366 -15.91 -8.62 1.68
CA LYS A 366 -17.33 -8.33 1.44
C LYS A 366 -17.66 -7.96 -0.01
N VAL A 367 -16.67 -7.63 -0.86
CA VAL A 367 -16.87 -7.35 -2.29
C VAL A 367 -17.57 -8.52 -2.98
N LYS A 368 -17.07 -9.76 -2.81
CA LYS A 368 -17.61 -10.95 -3.47
C LYS A 368 -19.03 -11.31 -2.99
N PRO A 369 -19.34 -11.38 -1.67
CA PRO A 369 -20.70 -11.55 -1.18
C PRO A 369 -21.68 -10.45 -1.65
N ILE A 370 -21.27 -9.18 -1.67
CA ILE A 370 -22.11 -8.07 -2.15
C ILE A 370 -22.44 -8.24 -3.64
N LEU A 371 -21.43 -8.38 -4.51
CA LEU A 371 -21.65 -8.56 -5.95
C LEU A 371 -22.46 -9.83 -6.25
N LEU A 372 -22.20 -10.95 -5.55
CA LEU A 372 -23.00 -12.17 -5.72
C LEU A 372 -24.44 -12.01 -5.20
N SER A 373 -24.69 -11.22 -4.14
CA SER A 373 -26.05 -11.00 -3.62
C SER A 373 -26.97 -10.23 -4.58
N MET A 374 -26.38 -9.50 -5.54
CA MET A 374 -27.10 -8.80 -6.61
C MET A 374 -27.49 -9.73 -7.77
N LEU A 375 -26.91 -10.93 -7.86
CA LEU A 375 -27.27 -11.91 -8.90
C LEU A 375 -28.44 -12.80 -8.45
N PRO A 376 -29.45 -13.03 -9.30
CA PRO A 376 -30.57 -13.90 -8.97
C PRO A 376 -30.11 -15.32 -8.62
N GLY A 377 -30.82 -15.96 -7.69
CA GLY A 377 -30.54 -17.32 -7.20
C GLY A 377 -29.43 -17.44 -6.14
N ARG A 378 -28.54 -16.46 -5.97
CA ARG A 378 -27.38 -16.52 -5.04
C ARG A 378 -27.72 -16.26 -3.57
N ARG A 379 -28.82 -16.81 -3.06
CA ARG A 379 -29.34 -16.58 -1.69
C ARG A 379 -28.30 -16.79 -0.57
N GLN A 380 -27.37 -17.73 -0.75
CA GLN A 380 -26.28 -18.01 0.21
C GLN A 380 -25.30 -16.83 0.38
N ALA A 381 -25.04 -16.04 -0.67
CA ALA A 381 -24.21 -14.85 -0.59
C ALA A 381 -24.93 -13.71 0.16
N ALA A 382 -26.24 -13.55 -0.07
CA ALA A 382 -27.07 -12.61 0.69
C ALA A 382 -27.12 -12.96 2.19
N ALA A 383 -27.15 -14.26 2.54
CA ALA A 383 -27.12 -14.70 3.94
C ALA A 383 -25.87 -14.22 4.70
N GLN A 384 -24.70 -14.19 4.05
CA GLN A 384 -23.46 -13.67 4.66
C GLN A 384 -23.53 -12.17 4.99
N LEU A 385 -24.43 -11.41 4.36
CA LEU A 385 -24.64 -9.98 4.61
C LEU A 385 -25.67 -9.70 5.71
N VAL A 386 -26.49 -10.70 6.11
CA VAL A 386 -27.50 -10.55 7.18
C VAL A 386 -26.86 -10.20 8.52
N GLY A 387 -25.65 -10.72 8.78
CA GLY A 387 -24.86 -10.42 9.99
C GLY A 387 -24.32 -9.00 10.09
N LEU A 388 -24.52 -8.13 9.07
CA LEU A 388 -24.16 -6.70 9.10
C LEU A 388 -25.37 -5.82 9.44
N LYS A 389 -25.14 -4.80 10.29
CA LYS A 389 -26.10 -3.72 10.56
C LYS A 389 -26.46 -2.98 9.27
N ARG A 390 -27.67 -2.41 9.19
CA ARG A 390 -28.16 -1.71 7.98
C ARG A 390 -27.20 -0.60 7.52
N SER A 391 -26.75 0.27 8.43
CA SER A 391 -25.80 1.35 8.13
C SER A 391 -24.46 0.83 7.60
N ALA A 392 -23.84 -0.13 8.28
CA ALA A 392 -22.61 -0.78 7.83
C ALA A 392 -22.78 -1.39 6.43
N ARG A 393 -23.87 -2.13 6.20
CA ARG A 393 -24.18 -2.73 4.90
C ARG A 393 -24.31 -1.68 3.79
N THR A 394 -25.03 -0.57 4.04
CA THR A 394 -25.15 0.52 3.06
C THR A 394 -23.80 1.15 2.73
N VAL A 395 -22.94 1.42 3.73
CA VAL A 395 -21.60 2.00 3.50
C VAL A 395 -20.74 1.06 2.65
N VAL A 396 -20.65 -0.23 3.00
CA VAL A 396 -19.81 -1.17 2.23
C VAL A 396 -20.40 -1.43 0.84
N THR A 397 -21.73 -1.52 0.68
CA THR A 397 -22.35 -1.68 -0.65
C THR A 397 -22.15 -0.45 -1.53
N LEU A 398 -22.25 0.78 -1.00
CA LEU A 398 -21.95 1.99 -1.75
C LEU A 398 -20.49 2.05 -2.21
N TRP A 399 -19.55 1.69 -1.32
CA TRP A 399 -18.13 1.59 -1.66
C TRP A 399 -17.86 0.53 -2.75
N VAL A 400 -18.48 -0.65 -2.67
CA VAL A 400 -18.38 -1.67 -3.74
C VAL A 400 -18.94 -1.14 -5.08
N LEU A 401 -20.11 -0.50 -5.04
CA LEU A 401 -20.78 0.02 -6.25
C LEU A 401 -20.11 1.25 -6.87
N THR A 402 -19.24 1.95 -6.13
CA THR A 402 -18.43 3.06 -6.68
C THR A 402 -17.05 2.59 -7.12
N MET A 403 -16.33 1.87 -6.26
CA MET A 403 -14.93 1.51 -6.51
C MET A 403 -14.76 0.38 -7.52
N VAL A 404 -15.68 -0.60 -7.59
CA VAL A 404 -15.54 -1.69 -8.58
C VAL A 404 -15.77 -1.19 -10.01
N PRO A 405 -16.82 -0.39 -10.34
CA PRO A 405 -16.94 0.21 -11.66
C PRO A 405 -15.83 1.20 -11.98
N LEU A 406 -15.35 1.99 -11.01
CA LEU A 406 -14.23 2.91 -11.20
C LEU A 406 -12.95 2.16 -11.61
N LEU A 407 -12.55 1.13 -10.85
CA LEU A 407 -11.40 0.29 -11.17
C LEU A 407 -11.53 -0.43 -12.53
N LEU A 408 -12.75 -0.85 -12.91
CA LEU A 408 -13.00 -1.45 -14.22
C LEU A 408 -12.89 -0.42 -15.35
N ALA A 409 -13.35 0.82 -15.13
CA ALA A 409 -13.22 1.91 -16.09
C ALA A 409 -11.77 2.38 -16.24
N GLU A 410 -11.01 2.49 -15.15
CA GLU A 410 -9.57 2.77 -15.16
C GLU A 410 -8.79 1.68 -15.90
N ALA A 411 -9.05 0.40 -15.59
CA ALA A 411 -8.41 -0.72 -16.27
C ALA A 411 -8.76 -0.75 -17.77
N ALA A 412 -10.01 -0.51 -18.14
CA ALA A 412 -10.45 -0.39 -19.53
C ALA A 412 -9.79 0.81 -20.24
N TYR A 413 -9.66 1.95 -19.59
CA TYR A 413 -8.99 3.14 -20.12
C TYR A 413 -7.49 2.91 -20.35
N VAL A 414 -6.81 2.22 -19.43
CA VAL A 414 -5.40 1.82 -19.57
C VAL A 414 -5.23 0.82 -20.72
N LEU A 415 -6.12 -0.17 -20.85
CA LEU A 415 -6.14 -1.11 -21.98
C LEU A 415 -6.41 -0.40 -23.32
N TRP A 416 -7.31 0.58 -23.35
CA TRP A 416 -7.62 1.38 -24.53
C TRP A 416 -6.45 2.27 -24.96
N ASN A 417 -5.74 2.87 -24.00
CA ASN A 417 -4.56 3.69 -24.26
C ASN A 417 -3.25 2.87 -24.32
N LEU A 418 -3.28 1.54 -24.22
CA LEU A 418 -2.07 0.72 -24.07
C LEU A 418 -1.04 0.90 -25.19
N PRO A 419 -1.39 0.98 -26.49
CA PRO A 419 -0.41 1.22 -27.56
C PRO A 419 0.26 2.60 -27.43
N ARG A 420 -0.53 3.63 -27.07
CA ARG A 420 -0.06 5.01 -26.82
C ARG A 420 0.88 5.06 -25.62
N LEU A 421 0.51 4.44 -24.50
CA LEU A 421 1.33 4.35 -23.30
C LEU A 421 2.65 3.64 -23.58
N LEU A 422 2.61 2.49 -24.27
CA LEU A 422 3.81 1.72 -24.61
C LEU A 422 4.72 2.47 -25.60
N ALA A 423 4.17 3.08 -26.65
CA ALA A 423 4.94 3.87 -27.61
C ALA A 423 5.60 5.10 -26.96
N THR A 424 4.89 5.82 -26.09
CA THR A 424 5.44 6.95 -25.33
C THR A 424 6.50 6.48 -24.33
N ALA A 425 6.29 5.35 -23.63
CA ALA A 425 7.26 4.78 -22.71
C ALA A 425 8.56 4.35 -23.41
N VAL A 426 8.47 3.62 -24.53
CA VAL A 426 9.63 3.20 -25.33
C VAL A 426 10.38 4.41 -25.90
N ARG A 427 9.67 5.43 -26.42
CA ARG A 427 10.29 6.68 -26.88
C ARG A 427 11.01 7.40 -25.73
N GLY A 428 10.38 7.49 -24.56
CA GLY A 428 10.94 8.10 -23.35
C GLY A 428 12.21 7.39 -22.89
N VAL A 429 12.15 6.07 -22.67
CA VAL A 429 13.31 5.27 -22.23
C VAL A 429 14.44 5.33 -23.25
N LYS A 430 14.16 5.22 -24.55
CA LYS A 430 15.19 5.35 -25.59
C LYS A 430 15.87 6.72 -25.54
N GLY A 431 15.10 7.81 -25.48
CA GLY A 431 15.64 9.17 -25.38
C GLY A 431 16.48 9.37 -24.11
N GLN A 432 15.96 8.93 -22.97
CA GLN A 432 16.61 9.06 -21.67
C GLN A 432 17.94 8.29 -21.58
N CYS A 433 17.98 7.04 -22.06
CA CYS A 433 19.21 6.24 -22.07
C CYS A 433 20.26 6.80 -23.04
N LEU A 434 19.86 7.23 -24.24
CA LEU A 434 20.79 7.86 -25.21
C LEU A 434 21.32 9.20 -24.70
N GLY A 435 20.46 10.02 -24.08
CA GLY A 435 20.85 11.28 -23.46
C GLY A 435 21.82 11.12 -22.30
N THR A 436 21.56 10.13 -21.43
CA THR A 436 22.47 9.78 -20.32
C THR A 436 23.83 9.30 -20.84
N TYR A 437 23.84 8.48 -21.90
CA TYR A 437 25.07 8.04 -22.55
C TYR A 437 25.87 9.21 -23.14
N ALA A 438 25.21 10.11 -23.89
CA ALA A 438 25.83 11.31 -24.46
C ALA A 438 26.45 12.21 -23.38
N ALA A 439 25.73 12.46 -22.28
CA ALA A 439 26.25 13.27 -21.17
C ALA A 439 27.55 12.69 -20.53
N PHE A 440 27.79 11.38 -20.64
CA PHE A 440 29.07 10.78 -20.25
C PHE A 440 30.13 10.80 -21.36
N THR A 441 29.78 10.61 -22.64
CA THR A 441 30.76 10.72 -23.74
C THR A 441 31.29 12.14 -23.90
N ASP A 442 30.45 13.13 -23.61
CA ASP A 442 30.75 14.55 -23.79
C ASP A 442 31.47 15.14 -22.57
N GLY A 443 31.88 14.29 -21.60
CA GLY A 443 32.65 14.67 -20.41
C GLY A 443 31.84 15.32 -19.28
N HIS A 444 30.53 15.51 -19.44
CA HIS A 444 29.65 16.17 -18.47
C HIS A 444 29.21 15.23 -17.32
N ILE A 445 30.18 14.70 -16.57
CA ILE A 445 29.99 13.69 -15.48
C ILE A 445 28.83 14.05 -14.54
N ALA A 446 28.73 15.31 -14.10
CA ALA A 446 27.65 15.75 -13.20
C ALA A 446 26.25 15.65 -13.83
N ALA A 447 26.11 16.00 -15.12
CA ALA A 447 24.86 15.84 -15.85
C ALA A 447 24.55 14.36 -16.13
N GLY A 448 25.57 13.56 -16.45
CA GLY A 448 25.43 12.10 -16.59
C GLY A 448 24.90 11.44 -15.32
N LEU A 449 25.42 11.80 -14.14
CA LEU A 449 24.93 11.29 -12.85
C LEU A 449 23.47 11.68 -12.57
N VAL A 450 23.08 12.93 -12.86
CA VAL A 450 21.68 13.38 -12.74
C VAL A 450 20.76 12.67 -13.75
N ALA A 451 21.25 12.39 -14.96
CA ALA A 451 20.51 11.67 -15.98
C ALA A 451 20.37 10.17 -15.68
N VAL A 452 21.31 9.55 -14.95
CA VAL A 452 21.12 8.20 -14.37
C VAL A 452 19.96 8.19 -13.39
N ILE A 453 19.82 9.20 -12.53
CA ILE A 453 18.66 9.32 -11.62
C ILE A 453 17.37 9.44 -12.43
N GLY A 454 17.32 10.31 -13.45
CA GLY A 454 16.19 10.42 -14.38
C GLY A 454 15.85 9.10 -15.10
N THR A 455 16.88 8.32 -15.48
CA THR A 455 16.73 7.00 -16.09
C THR A 455 16.11 6.00 -15.12
N LEU A 456 16.59 5.94 -13.88
CA LEU A 456 16.05 5.06 -12.84
C LEU A 456 14.61 5.43 -12.46
N MET A 457 14.32 6.73 -12.33
CA MET A 457 12.96 7.24 -12.06
C MET A 457 11.96 6.91 -13.18
N LEU A 458 12.42 6.82 -14.44
CA LEU A 458 11.57 6.41 -15.57
C LEU A 458 11.43 4.89 -15.67
N LEU A 459 12.50 4.13 -15.44
CA LEU A 459 12.48 2.66 -15.52
C LEU A 459 11.71 2.00 -14.38
N CYS A 460 11.78 2.55 -13.15
CA CYS A 460 11.13 1.97 -11.98
C CYS A 460 9.60 1.78 -12.12
N PRO A 461 8.78 2.80 -12.47
CA PRO A 461 7.34 2.62 -12.64
C PRO A 461 6.99 1.74 -13.84
N LEU A 462 7.81 1.72 -14.90
CA LEU A 462 7.60 0.85 -16.07
C LEU A 462 7.84 -0.64 -15.72
N ALA A 463 8.95 -0.94 -15.03
CA ALA A 463 9.25 -2.29 -14.54
C ALA A 463 8.21 -2.75 -13.51
N GLY A 464 7.80 -1.86 -12.60
CA GLY A 464 6.75 -2.10 -11.63
C GLY A 464 5.38 -2.37 -12.28
N GLY A 465 4.99 -1.57 -13.26
CA GLY A 465 3.76 -1.75 -14.03
C GLY A 465 3.73 -3.08 -14.78
N ALA A 466 4.84 -3.43 -15.45
CA ALA A 466 4.99 -4.72 -16.14
C ALA A 466 4.92 -5.91 -15.16
N TYR A 467 5.58 -5.82 -14.00
CA TYR A 467 5.50 -6.82 -12.94
C TYR A 467 4.07 -6.99 -12.40
N LEU A 468 3.37 -5.89 -12.11
CA LEU A 468 2.01 -5.92 -11.59
C LEU A 468 1.03 -6.48 -12.62
N ALA A 469 1.13 -6.08 -13.90
CA ALA A 469 0.35 -6.63 -14.99
C ALA A 469 0.57 -8.14 -15.14
N GLY A 470 1.82 -8.61 -15.15
CA GLY A 470 2.15 -10.04 -15.18
C GLY A 470 1.59 -10.81 -13.98
N ARG A 471 1.75 -10.27 -12.76
CA ARG A 471 1.23 -10.90 -11.52
C ARG A 471 -0.30 -10.90 -11.47
N LEU A 472 -0.97 -9.92 -12.06
CA LEU A 472 -2.43 -9.86 -12.20
C LEU A 472 -2.93 -10.88 -13.24
N THR A 473 -2.39 -10.88 -14.45
CA THR A 473 -2.72 -11.85 -15.51
C THR A 473 -2.52 -13.29 -15.03
N ALA A 474 -1.39 -13.59 -14.37
CA ALA A 474 -1.14 -14.90 -13.78
C ALA A 474 -2.08 -15.26 -12.61
N ARG A 475 -2.69 -14.28 -11.91
CA ARG A 475 -3.73 -14.52 -10.89
C ARG A 475 -5.10 -14.75 -11.54
N LEU A 476 -5.47 -13.96 -12.55
CA LEU A 476 -6.70 -14.13 -13.33
C LEU A 476 -6.74 -15.47 -14.05
N TRP A 477 -5.64 -15.87 -14.70
CA TRP A 477 -5.50 -17.20 -15.34
C TRP A 477 -5.72 -18.34 -14.35
N ARG A 478 -5.09 -18.29 -13.15
CA ARG A 478 -5.29 -19.28 -12.09
C ARG A 478 -6.67 -19.21 -11.43
N ALA A 479 -7.40 -18.10 -11.54
CA ALA A 479 -8.81 -18.03 -11.12
C ALA A 479 -9.72 -18.68 -12.17
N ALA A 480 -9.52 -18.37 -13.45
CA ALA A 480 -10.22 -18.95 -14.60
C ALA A 480 -10.05 -20.47 -14.68
N ALA A 481 -8.82 -20.98 -14.49
CA ALA A 481 -8.53 -22.40 -14.47
C ALA A 481 -9.35 -23.13 -13.38
N ARG A 482 -9.24 -22.70 -12.12
CA ARG A 482 -10.00 -23.30 -10.99
C ARG A 482 -11.52 -23.10 -11.08
N ALA A 483 -11.98 -22.02 -11.71
CA ALA A 483 -13.41 -21.79 -11.93
C ALA A 483 -14.02 -22.65 -13.06
N SER A 484 -13.18 -23.23 -13.92
CA SER A 484 -13.57 -24.10 -15.05
C SER A 484 -13.10 -25.56 -14.89
N GLU A 485 -12.51 -25.87 -13.73
CA GLU A 485 -12.09 -27.20 -13.33
C GLU A 485 -13.30 -28.15 -13.27
N GLY A 486 -13.18 -29.34 -13.89
CA GLY A 486 -14.30 -30.27 -14.08
C GLY A 486 -15.43 -29.77 -15.00
N ARG A 487 -15.30 -28.61 -15.68
CA ARG A 487 -16.38 -27.97 -16.44
C ARG A 487 -15.94 -27.53 -17.85
N PRO A 488 -15.78 -28.45 -18.82
CA PRO A 488 -15.21 -28.16 -20.13
C PRO A 488 -15.97 -27.08 -20.91
N VAL A 489 -17.32 -27.09 -20.88
CA VAL A 489 -18.15 -26.07 -21.54
C VAL A 489 -17.87 -24.66 -21.00
N VAL A 490 -17.70 -24.52 -19.68
CA VAL A 490 -17.36 -23.24 -19.04
C VAL A 490 -15.95 -22.79 -19.43
N ARG A 491 -15.00 -23.74 -19.55
CA ARG A 491 -13.63 -23.45 -19.99
C ARG A 491 -13.58 -22.91 -21.42
N VAL A 492 -14.31 -23.56 -22.35
CA VAL A 492 -14.40 -23.14 -23.75
C VAL A 492 -15.12 -21.80 -23.89
N ALA A 493 -16.25 -21.61 -23.22
CA ALA A 493 -16.99 -20.34 -23.24
C ALA A 493 -16.15 -19.17 -22.70
N LEU A 494 -15.42 -19.38 -21.60
CA LEU A 494 -14.55 -18.35 -21.02
C LEU A 494 -13.35 -18.04 -21.93
N ALA A 495 -12.72 -19.05 -22.54
CA ALA A 495 -11.64 -18.86 -23.51
C ALA A 495 -12.12 -18.11 -24.75
N GLY A 496 -13.29 -18.45 -25.29
CA GLY A 496 -13.91 -17.76 -26.43
C GLY A 496 -14.24 -16.30 -26.12
N ALA A 497 -14.80 -16.01 -24.94
CA ALA A 497 -15.10 -14.64 -24.51
C ALA A 497 -13.82 -13.78 -24.36
N VAL A 498 -12.75 -14.35 -23.79
CA VAL A 498 -11.44 -13.66 -23.70
C VAL A 498 -10.84 -13.44 -25.08
N ALA A 499 -10.87 -14.45 -25.97
CA ALA A 499 -10.37 -14.32 -27.34
C ALA A 499 -11.13 -13.25 -28.14
N ALA A 500 -12.46 -13.19 -28.02
CA ALA A 500 -13.28 -12.17 -28.65
C ALA A 500 -12.97 -10.75 -28.13
N ALA A 501 -12.83 -10.58 -26.80
CA ALA A 501 -12.45 -9.29 -26.20
C ALA A 501 -11.05 -8.84 -26.65
N CYS A 502 -10.08 -9.76 -26.71
CA CYS A 502 -8.74 -9.48 -27.23
C CYS A 502 -8.78 -9.13 -28.73
N ALA A 503 -9.58 -9.82 -29.54
CA ALA A 503 -9.73 -9.51 -30.96
C ALA A 503 -10.29 -8.10 -31.19
N VAL A 504 -11.33 -7.69 -30.44
CA VAL A 504 -11.92 -6.33 -30.51
C VAL A 504 -10.93 -5.25 -30.08
N LEU A 505 -10.11 -5.51 -29.04
CA LEU A 505 -9.05 -4.57 -28.64
C LEU A 505 -7.96 -4.46 -29.72
N VAL A 506 -7.50 -5.58 -30.27
CA VAL A 506 -6.47 -5.61 -31.31
C VAL A 506 -6.95 -4.95 -32.60
N THR A 507 -8.19 -5.15 -33.04
CA THR A 507 -8.73 -4.43 -34.21
C THR A 507 -8.85 -2.93 -33.94
N ALA A 508 -9.30 -2.51 -32.75
CA ALA A 508 -9.36 -1.09 -32.39
C ALA A 508 -7.96 -0.43 -32.35
N TRP A 509 -6.93 -1.16 -31.92
CA TRP A 509 -5.53 -0.70 -31.98
C TRP A 509 -5.03 -0.58 -33.43
N VAL A 510 -5.22 -1.62 -34.25
CA VAL A 510 -4.72 -1.66 -35.65
C VAL A 510 -5.46 -0.66 -36.55
N GLN A 511 -6.76 -0.44 -36.34
CA GLN A 511 -7.57 0.51 -37.11
C GLN A 511 -7.39 1.98 -36.65
N GLY A 512 -6.54 2.24 -35.65
CA GLY A 512 -6.30 3.62 -35.17
C GLY A 512 -7.49 4.25 -34.43
N LEU A 513 -8.44 3.44 -33.93
CA LEU A 513 -9.60 3.92 -33.17
C LEU A 513 -9.22 4.37 -31.73
N THR A 514 -7.96 4.17 -31.34
CA THR A 514 -7.43 4.53 -30.02
C THR A 514 -6.61 5.82 -30.08
N PRO A 515 -6.50 6.61 -28.98
CA PRO A 515 -5.85 7.91 -29.01
C PRO A 515 -4.39 7.82 -29.48
N GLN A 516 -3.99 8.74 -30.36
CA GLN A 516 -2.63 8.76 -30.91
C GLN A 516 -1.56 9.04 -29.84
N PRO A 517 -0.32 8.57 -30.02
CA PRO A 517 0.82 8.97 -29.19
C PRO A 517 0.93 10.50 -29.10
N LEU A 518 1.32 11.02 -27.93
CA LEU A 518 1.56 12.45 -27.78
C LEU A 518 2.70 12.90 -28.75
N PRO A 519 2.61 14.12 -29.29
CA PRO A 519 3.75 14.73 -29.99
C PRO A 519 4.95 14.84 -29.06
N GLU A 520 6.15 15.00 -29.63
CA GLU A 520 7.36 15.19 -28.83
C GLU A 520 7.34 16.59 -28.19
N ALA A 521 7.20 16.64 -26.87
CA ALA A 521 7.28 17.87 -26.09
C ALA A 521 8.70 18.08 -25.56
N ALA A 522 9.09 19.34 -25.40
CA ALA A 522 10.35 19.70 -24.77
C ALA A 522 10.44 19.14 -23.33
N PRO A 523 11.63 18.74 -22.85
CA PRO A 523 11.79 18.27 -21.48
C PRO A 523 11.57 19.43 -20.50
N VAL A 524 10.61 19.28 -19.57
CA VAL A 524 10.32 20.29 -18.53
C VAL A 524 11.52 20.51 -17.60
N THR A 525 12.34 19.47 -17.41
CA THR A 525 13.64 19.56 -16.74
C THR A 525 14.73 19.08 -17.70
N PRO A 526 15.36 19.96 -18.51
CA PRO A 526 16.41 19.58 -19.44
C PRO A 526 17.60 18.89 -18.76
N ALA A 527 17.93 19.30 -17.54
CA ALA A 527 19.02 18.70 -16.74
C ALA A 527 18.78 17.24 -16.33
N LEU A 528 17.51 16.78 -16.25
CA LEU A 528 17.17 15.37 -16.02
C LEU A 528 17.10 14.57 -17.32
N GLN A 529 16.98 15.24 -18.48
CA GLN A 529 16.82 14.61 -19.80
C GLN A 529 17.80 15.23 -20.83
N PRO A 530 19.13 15.14 -20.61
CA PRO A 530 20.12 15.68 -21.54
C PRO A 530 19.97 15.06 -22.94
N GLY A 531 20.47 15.76 -23.97
CA GLY A 531 20.39 15.29 -25.36
C GLY A 531 18.99 15.35 -26.01
N ARG A 532 17.93 15.74 -25.29
CA ARG A 532 16.64 16.11 -25.90
C ARG A 532 16.67 17.56 -26.42
N PRO A 533 16.13 17.85 -27.61
CA PRO A 533 16.04 19.22 -28.11
C PRO A 533 15.17 20.10 -27.21
N THR A 534 15.80 21.05 -26.51
CA THR A 534 15.11 22.24 -26.02
C THR A 534 14.89 23.18 -27.21
N PRO A 535 13.67 23.68 -27.47
CA PRO A 535 13.50 24.78 -28.41
C PRO A 535 14.31 25.99 -27.92
N PRO A 536 14.87 26.82 -28.81
CA PRO A 536 15.57 28.03 -28.39
C PRO A 536 14.62 28.90 -27.57
N ALA A 537 15.15 29.50 -26.49
CA ALA A 537 14.38 30.41 -25.65
C ALA A 537 13.75 31.52 -26.52
N PRO A 538 12.47 31.91 -26.31
CA PRO A 538 11.85 32.97 -27.09
C PRO A 538 12.70 34.23 -27.03
N HIS A 539 13.30 34.63 -28.15
CA HIS A 539 14.01 35.90 -28.24
C HIS A 539 13.02 37.01 -27.83
N PRO A 540 13.38 37.90 -26.89
CA PRO A 540 12.52 39.03 -26.56
C PRO A 540 12.37 39.86 -27.83
N SER A 541 11.17 39.87 -28.41
CA SER A 541 10.89 40.68 -29.60
C SER A 541 11.22 42.15 -29.26
N PRO A 542 11.98 42.86 -30.10
CA PRO A 542 12.28 44.26 -29.85
C PRO A 542 10.96 45.02 -29.75
N ALA A 543 10.73 45.65 -28.60
CA ALA A 543 9.46 46.29 -28.32
C ALA A 543 9.19 47.41 -29.34
N HIS A 544 8.17 47.24 -30.19
CA HIS A 544 7.68 48.33 -31.01
C HIS A 544 7.22 49.47 -30.09
N PRO A 545 7.75 50.70 -30.23
CA PRO A 545 7.36 51.81 -29.38
C PRO A 545 5.90 52.15 -29.64
N ALA A 546 5.05 51.95 -28.63
CA ALA A 546 3.63 52.25 -28.72
C ALA A 546 3.41 53.77 -28.83
N VAL A 547 3.04 54.23 -30.02
CA VAL A 547 2.60 55.62 -30.23
C VAL A 547 1.29 55.83 -29.46
N GLY A 548 1.25 56.89 -28.65
CA GLY A 548 0.15 57.12 -27.70
C GLY A 548 -1.20 57.38 -28.36
N GLY A 549 -2.24 56.70 -27.88
CA GLY A 549 -3.65 56.93 -28.22
C GLY A 549 -4.49 57.15 -26.96
N VAL A 550 -5.40 58.11 -27.00
CA VAL A 550 -6.20 58.56 -25.85
C VAL A 550 -7.34 57.57 -25.53
N PRO A 551 -7.63 57.24 -24.25
CA PRO A 551 -8.73 56.34 -23.90
C PRO A 551 -10.11 56.98 -24.08
N GLY A 552 -11.03 56.25 -24.73
CA GLY A 552 -12.44 56.62 -24.93
C GLY A 552 -13.40 55.52 -24.48
N GLN A 553 -14.59 55.93 -24.03
CA GLN A 553 -15.68 55.06 -23.54
C GLN A 553 -16.45 54.45 -24.75
N SER A 554 -17.37 53.48 -24.68
CA SER A 554 -18.32 53.09 -23.60
C SER A 554 -19.07 51.78 -23.97
N ARG A 555 -19.60 51.04 -22.96
CA ARG A 555 -20.74 50.04 -22.99
C ARG A 555 -20.66 48.84 -23.96
N LEU A 556 -20.86 47.57 -23.55
CA LEU A 556 -22.04 46.89 -22.94
C LEU A 556 -23.28 46.75 -23.86
N ALA A 557 -23.54 45.53 -24.38
CA ALA A 557 -24.86 44.84 -24.40
C ALA A 557 -24.91 43.55 -25.29
N GLU A 558 -24.73 42.39 -24.65
CA GLU A 558 -25.54 41.15 -24.72
C GLU A 558 -26.67 40.97 -25.80
N GLY A 559 -26.70 39.83 -26.54
CA GLY A 559 -27.90 39.43 -27.30
C GLY A 559 -27.85 38.26 -28.34
N ARG A 560 -28.28 37.05 -27.92
CA ARG A 560 -29.01 35.97 -28.67
C ARG A 560 -28.64 35.51 -30.12
N HIS A 561 -28.55 34.18 -30.27
CA HIS A 561 -28.80 33.33 -31.47
C HIS A 561 -30.31 33.30 -31.86
N PRO A 562 -30.80 32.82 -33.07
CA PRO A 562 -30.37 31.55 -33.73
C PRO A 562 -30.55 31.28 -35.26
N ALA A 563 -29.87 30.21 -35.71
CA ALA A 563 -30.28 29.13 -36.65
C ALA A 563 -30.55 29.29 -38.18
N ALA A 564 -30.03 28.28 -38.93
CA ALA A 564 -30.47 27.71 -40.23
C ALA A 564 -30.25 28.55 -41.52
N THR A 565 -30.12 28.01 -42.75
CA THR A 565 -30.21 26.64 -43.36
C THR A 565 -29.17 26.44 -44.50
N GLY A 566 -28.78 25.21 -44.87
CA GLY A 566 -28.23 24.93 -46.23
C GLY A 566 -27.28 23.72 -46.44
N ARG A 567 -27.55 22.90 -47.47
CA ARG A 567 -26.71 21.86 -48.13
C ARG A 567 -27.24 21.72 -49.60
N PRO A 568 -26.54 21.14 -50.61
CA PRO A 568 -25.66 19.97 -50.55
C PRO A 568 -24.33 20.04 -51.38
N THR A 569 -23.68 18.88 -51.51
CA THR A 569 -22.43 18.49 -52.23
C THR A 569 -22.72 17.88 -53.62
N PRO A 570 -21.75 17.31 -54.41
CA PRO A 570 -20.29 17.57 -54.64
C PRO A 570 -19.91 17.61 -56.16
N THR A 571 -18.62 17.84 -56.53
CA THR A 571 -17.96 17.17 -57.69
C THR A 571 -16.43 17.37 -57.78
N THR A 572 -15.76 16.41 -58.44
CA THR A 572 -14.36 16.44 -58.97
C THR A 572 -14.41 16.03 -60.46
N PRO A 573 -13.42 16.30 -61.36
CA PRO A 573 -12.03 15.80 -61.25
C PRO A 573 -10.91 16.73 -61.83
N SER A 574 -9.66 16.24 -61.84
CA SER A 574 -8.49 16.79 -62.57
C SER A 574 -8.40 16.26 -64.03
N PRO A 575 -7.46 16.73 -64.90
CA PRO A 575 -6.17 16.01 -65.03
C PRO A 575 -4.93 16.80 -65.59
N THR A 576 -3.73 16.17 -65.52
CA THR A 576 -2.50 16.28 -66.39
C THR A 576 -1.80 17.66 -66.60
N ALA A 577 -0.47 17.86 -66.43
CA ALA A 577 0.75 17.23 -67.04
C ALA A 577 1.09 17.78 -68.46
N SER A 578 2.32 17.96 -68.97
CA SER A 578 3.73 17.62 -68.59
C SER A 578 4.73 18.58 -69.32
N GLY A 579 6.03 18.63 -68.96
CA GLY A 579 7.09 19.14 -69.87
C GLY A 579 8.42 19.63 -69.23
N PRO A 580 9.64 19.22 -69.70
CA PRO A 580 10.91 19.52 -68.98
C PRO A 580 12.09 20.09 -69.84
N THR A 581 13.14 20.62 -69.18
CA THR A 581 14.51 20.60 -69.73
C THR A 581 15.65 20.56 -68.69
N GLN A 582 16.51 19.55 -68.86
CA GLN A 582 17.88 19.22 -68.42
C GLN A 582 18.76 20.11 -67.49
N VAL A 583 19.69 19.43 -66.81
CA VAL A 583 20.77 19.92 -65.91
C VAL A 583 22.00 18.99 -66.07
N PRO A 584 23.23 19.51 -66.32
CA PRO A 584 24.34 19.27 -65.37
C PRO A 584 25.44 20.36 -65.32
N GLY A 585 26.29 20.32 -64.28
CA GLY A 585 27.57 21.05 -64.18
C GLY A 585 28.21 20.89 -62.78
N THR A 586 29.50 20.52 -62.68
CA THR A 586 30.19 20.22 -61.40
C THR A 586 31.63 20.75 -61.36
N GLY A 587 32.16 21.08 -60.17
CA GLY A 587 33.58 21.47 -60.00
C GLY A 587 33.98 21.99 -58.60
N THR A 588 35.15 21.55 -58.11
CA THR A 588 35.89 21.95 -56.88
C THR A 588 37.30 21.27 -56.92
N PRO A 589 38.31 21.52 -56.05
CA PRO A 589 38.54 22.61 -55.06
C PRO A 589 40.00 23.21 -55.04
N SER A 590 40.27 24.20 -54.16
CA SER A 590 41.61 24.57 -53.59
C SER A 590 42.66 25.18 -54.57
N PRO A 591 43.86 25.70 -54.16
CA PRO A 591 44.71 25.37 -52.97
C PRO A 591 45.13 26.58 -52.07
N ALA A 592 46.18 26.43 -51.26
CA ALA A 592 46.62 27.38 -50.20
C ALA A 592 48.15 27.60 -50.11
N ALA A 593 48.56 28.72 -49.49
CA ALA A 593 49.93 29.05 -49.03
C ALA A 593 49.91 30.33 -48.13
N GLU A 594 51.03 30.86 -47.61
CA GLU A 594 51.87 30.37 -46.50
C GLU A 594 53.08 31.32 -46.25
N ARG A 595 53.14 32.08 -45.13
CA ARG A 595 54.38 32.39 -44.35
C ARG A 595 54.24 33.37 -43.18
N THR A 596 55.28 33.40 -42.33
CA THR A 596 55.46 34.20 -41.09
C THR A 596 56.56 35.26 -41.23
N GLY A 597 56.51 36.34 -40.44
CA GLY A 597 57.63 37.29 -40.31
C GLY A 597 57.32 38.58 -39.51
N ALA A 598 58.32 39.06 -38.77
CA ALA A 598 58.42 40.37 -38.09
C ALA A 598 59.84 40.94 -38.41
N PRO A 599 60.31 42.13 -37.94
CA PRO A 599 59.71 43.09 -37.00
C PRO A 599 59.92 44.61 -37.31
N SER A 600 59.52 45.46 -36.35
CA SER A 600 60.20 46.71 -35.87
C SER A 600 60.13 48.10 -36.58
N THR A 601 60.15 49.13 -35.69
CA THR A 601 60.74 50.50 -35.76
C THR A 601 60.06 51.70 -36.46
N THR A 602 59.60 52.67 -35.63
CA THR A 602 59.55 54.17 -35.79
C THR A 602 58.79 54.78 -36.98
N GLN A 603 58.19 56.00 -36.94
CA GLN A 603 58.15 57.15 -36.01
C GLN A 603 56.73 57.85 -36.16
N ALA A 604 56.27 58.98 -35.60
CA ALA A 604 56.80 60.07 -34.75
C ALA A 604 55.66 60.73 -33.88
N GLY A 605 55.64 62.08 -33.77
CA GLY A 605 54.59 62.92 -33.14
C GLY A 605 54.54 64.30 -33.86
N PRO A 606 54.13 65.44 -33.23
CA PRO A 606 53.63 65.71 -31.86
C PRO A 606 52.20 66.34 -31.88
N THR A 607 51.52 66.80 -30.82
CA THR A 607 51.83 67.90 -29.86
C THR A 607 50.85 67.99 -28.66
N SER A 608 51.38 68.42 -27.49
CA SER A 608 50.73 69.26 -26.43
C SER A 608 49.44 68.76 -25.71
N THR A 609 49.25 68.88 -24.38
CA THR A 609 50.02 69.56 -23.31
C THR A 609 49.89 68.83 -21.95
N THR A 610 50.92 68.94 -21.11
CA THR A 610 51.08 68.48 -19.71
C THR A 610 50.68 69.61 -18.71
N PRO A 611 50.97 69.63 -17.36
CA PRO A 611 51.76 68.72 -16.50
C PRO A 611 51.23 68.37 -15.06
N ALA A 612 52.00 67.50 -14.38
CA ALA A 612 52.35 67.50 -12.93
C ALA A 612 51.32 67.08 -11.83
N SER A 613 51.73 66.45 -10.71
CA SER A 613 53.03 65.79 -10.37
C SER A 613 53.00 64.86 -9.14
N ASP A 614 53.92 63.89 -9.14
CA ASP A 614 54.36 62.90 -8.12
C ASP A 614 55.41 63.52 -7.12
N PRO A 615 56.29 62.83 -6.34
CA PRO A 615 56.28 61.49 -5.67
C PRO A 615 56.94 61.40 -4.23
N SER A 616 56.70 60.30 -3.47
CA SER A 616 57.65 59.51 -2.60
C SER A 616 58.57 60.22 -1.54
N PRO A 617 59.57 59.59 -0.82
CA PRO A 617 59.97 58.17 -0.59
C PRO A 617 60.29 57.72 0.88
N SER A 618 60.65 56.43 1.07
CA SER A 618 61.81 55.88 1.86
C SER A 618 61.63 54.81 3.00
N GLN A 619 62.31 53.67 2.78
CA GLN A 619 62.98 52.64 3.65
C GLN A 619 62.63 52.48 5.17
N SER A 620 62.48 51.26 5.74
CA SER A 620 63.57 50.28 5.95
C SER A 620 63.16 48.96 6.69
N ARG A 621 63.91 47.85 6.46
CA ARG A 621 64.29 46.65 7.32
C ARG A 621 63.28 45.98 8.29
N SER A 622 63.26 44.65 8.56
CA SER A 622 64.10 43.48 8.16
C SER A 622 63.56 42.11 8.65
N GLY A 623 63.91 41.00 7.95
CA GLY A 623 63.97 39.59 8.47
C GLY A 623 62.69 38.74 8.31
N SER A 624 62.61 37.54 7.70
CA SER A 624 63.52 36.36 7.51
C SER A 624 63.59 35.41 8.73
N ALA A 625 63.38 34.08 8.66
CA ALA A 625 62.82 33.18 7.62
C ALA A 625 62.44 31.78 8.19
N SER A 626 61.79 30.94 7.37
CA SER A 626 61.51 29.48 7.56
C SER A 626 62.77 28.62 7.24
N PRO A 627 62.78 27.25 7.02
CA PRO A 627 61.69 26.25 7.00
C PRO A 627 62.01 24.79 7.51
N SER A 628 61.02 23.88 7.36
CA SER A 628 61.12 22.55 6.68
C SER A 628 61.12 21.19 7.43
N THR A 629 60.62 20.19 6.67
CA THR A 629 60.77 18.71 6.72
C THR A 629 59.86 17.81 7.61
N SER A 630 59.35 16.77 6.95
CA SER A 630 58.63 15.55 7.43
C SER A 630 59.61 14.34 7.24
N PRO A 631 59.25 13.01 7.25
CA PRO A 631 57.95 12.32 7.39
C PRO A 631 57.93 10.98 8.21
N SER A 632 56.78 10.27 8.16
CA SER A 632 56.59 8.79 8.25
C SER A 632 56.63 8.04 9.60
N GLY A 633 55.67 7.13 9.83
CA GLY A 633 55.73 6.09 10.87
C GLY A 633 54.40 5.37 11.23
N THR A 634 54.27 4.08 10.89
CA THR A 634 53.22 3.07 11.28
C THR A 634 53.80 1.66 11.01
N PRO A 635 53.27 0.51 11.53
CA PRO A 635 51.97 0.26 12.21
C PRO A 635 52.04 -0.62 13.49
N SER A 636 50.86 -1.02 14.03
CA SER A 636 50.60 -2.18 14.92
C SER A 636 51.15 -2.12 16.39
N ASP A 637 50.66 -2.87 17.39
CA ASP A 637 49.65 -3.96 17.40
C ASP A 637 48.82 -4.07 18.72
N THR A 638 47.68 -4.77 18.65
CA THR A 638 46.93 -5.53 19.69
C THR A 638 46.95 -5.11 21.18
N SER A 639 45.78 -4.77 21.75
CA SER A 639 45.24 -5.45 22.97
C SER A 639 43.81 -5.02 23.39
N SER A 640 43.13 -5.95 24.05
CA SER A 640 41.87 -5.88 24.82
C SER A 640 41.92 -7.04 25.84
N PRO A 641 41.15 -7.09 26.95
CA PRO A 641 39.85 -6.45 27.18
C PRO A 641 39.63 -5.83 28.60
N SER A 642 38.44 -5.29 28.85
CA SER A 642 37.76 -5.32 30.16
C SER A 642 36.27 -4.99 30.05
N GLN A 643 35.41 -5.74 30.74
CA GLN A 643 33.97 -5.44 30.89
C GLN A 643 33.68 -4.89 32.30
N PRO A 644 32.75 -3.94 32.45
CA PRO A 644 32.12 -3.64 33.75
C PRO A 644 31.04 -4.69 34.10
N PRO A 645 30.77 -4.95 35.40
CA PRO A 645 29.85 -6.00 35.84
C PRO A 645 28.36 -5.65 35.69
N PRO A 646 27.46 -6.65 35.64
CA PRO A 646 26.02 -6.44 35.52
C PRO A 646 25.38 -5.97 36.85
N THR A 647 24.49 -4.98 36.77
CA THR A 647 23.69 -4.49 37.90
C THR A 647 22.48 -5.38 38.17
N SER A 648 22.23 -5.71 39.44
CA SER A 648 21.07 -6.50 39.85
C SER A 648 19.75 -5.71 39.74
N PRO A 649 18.63 -6.34 39.38
CA PRO A 649 17.32 -5.68 39.34
C PRO A 649 16.73 -5.49 40.74
N PRO A 650 15.92 -4.43 40.97
CA PRO A 650 15.23 -4.20 42.25
C PRO A 650 14.04 -5.16 42.46
N PRO A 651 13.61 -5.40 43.71
CA PRO A 651 12.45 -6.24 44.03
C PRO A 651 11.12 -5.59 43.61
N PRO A 652 10.06 -6.39 43.36
CA PRO A 652 8.76 -5.88 42.94
C PRO A 652 8.00 -5.20 44.10
N PRO A 653 7.23 -4.12 43.84
CA PRO A 653 6.43 -3.45 44.86
C PRO A 653 5.22 -4.29 45.32
N SER A 654 4.82 -4.10 46.58
CA SER A 654 3.78 -4.87 47.25
C SER A 654 2.38 -4.62 46.69
N ALA A 655 1.54 -5.66 46.69
CA ALA A 655 0.17 -5.60 46.17
C ALA A 655 -0.82 -4.99 47.19
N THR A 656 -1.15 -3.71 47.02
CA THR A 656 -2.33 -3.08 47.67
C THR A 656 -3.55 -3.19 46.74
N GLY A 657 -4.53 -4.03 47.11
CA GLY A 657 -5.77 -4.19 46.35
C GLY A 657 -6.74 -3.00 46.52
N PRO A 658 -7.52 -2.62 45.48
CA PRO A 658 -8.47 -1.52 45.57
C PRO A 658 -9.76 -1.93 46.30
N SER A 659 -10.12 -1.17 47.34
CA SER A 659 -11.40 -1.26 48.04
C SER A 659 -12.55 -0.65 47.23
N PHE A 660 -13.67 -1.36 47.09
CA PHE A 660 -14.90 -0.81 46.50
C PHE A 660 -15.66 0.07 47.51
N PRO A 661 -16.07 1.31 47.15
CA PRO A 661 -17.05 2.05 47.93
C PRO A 661 -18.47 1.59 47.59
N SER A 662 -19.24 1.22 48.60
CA SER A 662 -20.69 1.04 48.48
C SER A 662 -21.41 2.39 48.41
N GLN A 663 -22.43 2.50 47.55
CA GLN A 663 -23.46 3.55 47.66
C GLN A 663 -24.85 2.92 47.59
N SER A 664 -25.77 3.59 48.28
CA SER A 664 -27.22 3.32 48.38
C SER A 664 -27.97 3.67 47.10
#